data_AF-A0A8C4PAV7-F1
#
_entry.id   AF-A0A8C4PAV7-F1
#
_cell.length_a   1.000
_cell.length_b   1.000
_cell.length_c   1.000
_cell.angle_alpha   90.00
_cell.angle_beta   90.00
_cell.angle_gamma   90.00
#
_symmetry.space_group_name_H-M   'P 1'
#
loop_
_entity.id
_entity.type
_entity.pdbx_description
1 polymer ?
#
loop_
_entity_poly.entity_id
_entity_poly.type
_entity_poly.pdbx_seq_one_letter_code
_entity_poly.pdbx_strand_id
1 'polypeptide(L)'
;MGPSNGDEEEKSVILISDDEAENPLGSSVVLVDAPEKTVLEEEKSGEVVDEECELMVTFCKQAKVMPHARYDCTVHPFERMECDTCSPLGKNADICNQCYCYICDKLASECQNWTTPSLCHCNAHNKSKFWKDQRDFALAGVLVMFNLELTDIDADLRHGGSLLINFIHELSVEYNKYLVGERMPPKRHECFCLPKLPPGRCSTCKSRHMEVVYKYSGVFALVTRFLNQAERENPKAAAVMFLGAAKEIALHKDPALSWQNLGQTASLKIAVPCLLQRITTQLQRMLVLCDFPKSLYEKFVNFFQSISLPCHCFGFSNSLNVVPWDHVLLTTVLKGQNVTGQRTQKGRKVFLWETLPVIQARVEKLVDKTNYKEVVRYLRAVKCNDSQGLRDLRDKIPFYLCKTGDFLDAAHSLLFPVDSLAGCTASRITPLQFEVYLKMFRTGSVPSGKDFQDSGPWVTTGSPLKDGVLIKQALKLLYRNLLLYRNPKCWSSLIMILGSSSLLGRNGYLHPLSLKEPPLEFQEGVLAASSGLLDELKAKANISLPSAIFSPHLHREACLILAVQAIQQMLFCDLPYLTSFLEIALAFGNNFWALKLLLDHLSYEEHILQGTVNLILRDLNCRRATMLKLWQNLGPQYVGEFLCLFLTCRHKKMQSIGLFTLSIITENLHMCPWAKHLCNFFHNAGLRHLPLGTTAHHEVSKFINILEKL
;
A
#
# COMPACT_ATOMS: atom_id res chain seq x y z
N MET A 1 -41.54 -35.11 21.81
CA MET A 1 -41.78 -36.56 21.95
C MET A 1 -40.76 -37.27 21.07
N GLY A 2 -40.04 -38.28 21.59
CA GLY A 2 -39.34 -39.29 20.76
C GLY A 2 -40.31 -40.42 20.38
N PRO A 3 -39.88 -41.65 19.97
CA PRO A 3 -38.55 -42.31 20.11
C PRO A 3 -37.79 -42.43 18.75
N SER A 4 -36.51 -42.85 18.60
CA SER A 4 -35.70 -44.02 19.07
C SER A 4 -36.06 -45.37 18.37
N ASN A 5 -35.15 -46.28 17.98
CA ASN A 5 -33.68 -46.21 17.72
C ASN A 5 -33.43 -46.24 16.17
N GLY A 6 -32.50 -46.96 15.50
CA GLY A 6 -31.32 -47.79 15.88
C GLY A 6 -30.81 -48.72 14.76
N ASP A 7 -29.64 -49.37 14.80
CA ASP A 7 -28.38 -49.21 15.59
C ASP A 7 -27.20 -49.97 14.88
N GLU A 8 -25.94 -49.47 14.98
CA GLU A 8 -24.57 -50.03 14.70
C GLU A 8 -24.04 -50.66 13.36
N GLU A 9 -22.75 -50.35 13.13
CA GLU A 9 -21.64 -51.07 12.44
C GLU A 9 -21.29 -50.96 10.92
N GLU A 10 -19.97 -51.08 10.67
CA GLU A 10 -19.25 -50.72 9.44
C GLU A 10 -19.09 -51.88 8.44
N LYS A 11 -19.03 -51.55 7.13
CA LYS A 11 -17.82 -51.78 6.31
C LYS A 11 -17.88 -51.18 4.90
N SER A 12 -16.69 -50.89 4.38
CA SER A 12 -16.42 -50.31 3.06
C SER A 12 -16.48 -51.36 1.94
N VAL A 13 -16.71 -50.89 0.69
CA VAL A 13 -15.81 -51.09 -0.48
C VAL A 13 -16.42 -50.51 -1.77
N ILE A 14 -15.67 -49.57 -2.36
CA ILE A 14 -15.50 -49.25 -3.80
C ILE A 14 -16.70 -49.42 -4.75
N LEU A 15 -17.22 -48.28 -5.22
CA LEU A 15 -17.72 -48.11 -6.59
C LEU A 15 -17.04 -46.88 -7.19
N ILE A 16 -16.29 -47.07 -8.29
CA ILE A 16 -15.87 -45.99 -9.19
C ILE A 16 -16.37 -46.38 -10.58
N SER A 17 -17.35 -45.63 -11.08
CA SER A 17 -17.68 -45.59 -12.50
C SER A 17 -16.88 -44.49 -13.17
N ASP A 18 -16.57 -44.68 -14.45
CA ASP A 18 -16.10 -43.60 -15.31
C ASP A 18 -17.06 -42.40 -15.29
N ASP A 19 -16.52 -41.19 -15.45
CA ASP A 19 -16.89 -40.38 -16.61
C ASP A 19 -15.82 -39.31 -16.91
N GLU A 20 -15.58 -39.12 -18.21
CA GLU A 20 -14.60 -38.19 -18.81
C GLU A 20 -15.08 -36.73 -18.75
N ALA A 21 -14.14 -35.79 -18.54
CA ALA A 21 -13.98 -34.58 -19.38
C ALA A 21 -12.89 -33.63 -18.82
N GLU A 22 -11.80 -33.43 -19.58
CA GLU A 22 -11.55 -32.15 -20.28
C GLU A 22 -10.19 -32.17 -21.03
N ASN A 23 -10.24 -31.68 -22.27
CA ASN A 23 -9.15 -31.32 -23.17
C ASN A 23 -9.67 -30.05 -23.90
N PRO A 24 -8.85 -29.10 -24.45
CA PRO A 24 -7.62 -29.41 -25.17
C PRO A 24 -6.47 -28.35 -25.12
N LEU A 25 -5.37 -28.67 -25.83
CA LEU A 25 -4.19 -27.85 -26.18
C LEU A 25 -3.21 -27.44 -25.05
N GLY A 26 -1.93 -27.79 -25.12
CA GLY A 26 -1.26 -28.68 -26.08
C GLY A 26 0.26 -28.64 -26.02
N SER A 27 0.90 -29.70 -26.54
CA SER A 27 2.30 -29.66 -27.00
C SER A 27 2.48 -30.75 -28.06
N SER A 28 3.03 -30.36 -29.23
CA SER A 28 3.18 -31.25 -30.38
C SER A 28 4.48 -32.05 -30.30
N VAL A 29 4.40 -33.38 -30.36
CA VAL A 29 5.57 -34.24 -30.56
C VAL A 29 5.55 -34.79 -31.97
N VAL A 30 6.57 -34.47 -32.75
CA VAL A 30 6.76 -34.96 -34.11
C VAL A 30 7.22 -36.41 -34.06
N LEU A 31 6.48 -37.31 -34.70
CA LEU A 31 6.94 -38.67 -34.98
C LEU A 31 7.95 -38.60 -36.14
N VAL A 32 9.15 -39.13 -35.91
CA VAL A 32 10.16 -39.38 -36.93
C VAL A 32 10.32 -40.89 -37.04
N ASP A 33 9.90 -41.45 -38.17
CA ASP A 33 10.14 -42.87 -38.47
C ASP A 33 11.64 -43.12 -38.65
N ALA A 34 12.14 -44.16 -37.97
CA ALA A 34 13.50 -44.66 -38.16
C ALA A 34 13.46 -45.84 -39.15
N PRO A 35 14.44 -45.96 -40.07
CA PRO A 35 14.38 -46.92 -41.17
C PRO A 35 14.60 -48.37 -40.69
N GLU A 36 13.99 -49.29 -41.43
CA GLU A 36 14.16 -50.73 -41.26
C GLU A 36 15.63 -51.15 -41.32
N LYS A 37 16.04 -51.99 -40.38
CA LYS A 37 17.27 -52.79 -40.51
C LYS A 37 17.02 -54.25 -40.21
N THR A 38 16.96 -55.01 -41.31
CA THR A 38 17.55 -56.35 -41.49
C THR A 38 17.50 -57.29 -40.29
N VAL A 39 16.62 -58.29 -40.43
CA VAL A 39 16.66 -59.57 -39.71
C VAL A 39 18.08 -60.14 -39.72
N LEU A 40 18.56 -60.51 -38.54
CA LEU A 40 19.57 -61.54 -38.35
C LEU A 40 18.93 -62.65 -37.53
N GLU A 41 19.08 -63.88 -37.99
CA GLU A 41 18.53 -65.08 -37.35
C GLU A 41 19.37 -65.39 -36.09
N GLU A 42 18.72 -65.50 -34.93
CA GLU A 42 19.33 -66.11 -33.74
C GLU A 42 18.67 -67.46 -33.45
N GLU A 43 19.50 -68.41 -33.03
CA GLU A 43 19.18 -69.84 -33.00
C GLU A 43 18.12 -70.19 -31.96
N LYS A 44 17.25 -71.15 -32.31
CA LYS A 44 16.34 -71.79 -31.35
C LYS A 44 17.15 -72.54 -30.28
N SER A 45 17.20 -72.01 -29.06
CA SER A 45 17.54 -72.82 -27.88
C SER A 45 16.28 -73.55 -27.39
N GLY A 46 16.48 -74.79 -26.93
CA GLY A 46 15.43 -75.80 -26.79
C GLY A 46 14.40 -75.56 -25.69
N GLU A 47 13.23 -76.15 -25.90
CA GLU A 47 12.08 -76.13 -25.00
C GLU A 47 12.34 -76.93 -23.71
N VAL A 48 11.68 -76.51 -22.62
CA VAL A 48 11.28 -77.42 -21.54
C VAL A 48 9.76 -77.33 -21.48
N VAL A 49 9.09 -78.40 -21.89
CA VAL A 49 7.62 -78.52 -21.88
C VAL A 49 7.21 -79.21 -20.58
N ASP A 50 6.22 -78.64 -19.90
CA ASP A 50 5.51 -79.28 -18.80
C ASP A 50 4.33 -80.08 -19.39
N GLU A 51 4.35 -81.41 -19.25
CA GLU A 51 3.44 -82.32 -19.96
C GLU A 51 1.99 -82.33 -19.41
N GLU A 52 1.69 -81.59 -18.33
CA GLU A 52 0.34 -81.51 -17.74
C GLU A 52 -0.43 -80.19 -18.03
N CYS A 53 0.10 -79.27 -18.85
CA CYS A 53 -0.63 -78.05 -19.24
C CYS A 53 -0.49 -77.69 -20.73
N GLU A 54 -1.60 -77.70 -21.48
CA GLU A 54 -1.70 -77.32 -22.91
C GLU A 54 -1.52 -75.80 -23.18
N LEU A 55 -0.51 -75.17 -22.58
CA LEU A 55 -0.20 -73.74 -22.75
C LEU A 55 1.04 -73.55 -23.62
N MET A 56 0.83 -73.43 -24.94
CA MET A 56 1.90 -73.09 -25.88
C MET A 56 2.24 -71.60 -25.81
N VAL A 57 3.49 -71.26 -25.46
CA VAL A 57 4.00 -69.88 -25.54
C VAL A 57 4.27 -69.53 -27.01
N THR A 58 3.24 -69.07 -27.72
CA THR A 58 3.32 -68.76 -29.16
C THR A 58 4.18 -67.54 -29.49
N PHE A 59 4.43 -66.67 -28.51
CA PHE A 59 5.26 -65.47 -28.67
C PHE A 59 5.79 -65.01 -27.30
N CYS A 60 7.12 -65.00 -27.14
CA CYS A 60 7.77 -64.35 -26.01
C CYS A 60 8.50 -63.10 -26.51
N LYS A 61 8.17 -61.94 -25.95
CA LYS A 61 8.87 -60.68 -26.22
C LYS A 61 9.43 -60.15 -24.91
N GLN A 62 10.74 -59.96 -24.87
CA GLN A 62 11.40 -59.34 -23.73
C GLN A 62 10.79 -57.95 -23.50
N ALA A 63 10.26 -57.72 -22.29
CA ALA A 63 9.66 -56.44 -21.95
C ALA A 63 10.72 -55.33 -22.06
N LYS A 64 10.32 -54.14 -22.51
CA LYS A 64 11.20 -52.96 -22.44
C LYS A 64 11.53 -52.71 -20.98
N VAL A 65 12.81 -52.84 -20.63
CA VAL A 65 13.30 -52.54 -19.29
C VAL A 65 12.99 -51.07 -18.99
N MET A 66 12.12 -50.82 -18.00
CA MET A 66 11.77 -49.48 -17.55
C MET A 66 12.86 -48.94 -16.62
N PRO A 67 12.97 -47.60 -16.43
CA PRO A 67 13.83 -47.02 -15.41
C PRO A 67 13.55 -47.61 -14.02
N HIS A 68 14.59 -48.13 -13.38
CA HIS A 68 14.48 -48.82 -12.09
C HIS A 68 15.70 -48.52 -11.21
N ALA A 69 15.53 -48.58 -9.90
CA ALA A 69 16.64 -48.40 -8.98
C ALA A 69 17.63 -49.56 -9.14
N ARG A 70 18.94 -49.31 -9.01
CA ARG A 70 19.96 -50.36 -9.17
C ARG A 70 19.67 -51.65 -8.40
N TYR A 71 19.10 -51.57 -7.20
CA TYR A 71 18.78 -52.72 -6.35
C TYR A 71 17.60 -53.58 -6.83
N ASP A 72 16.86 -53.12 -7.84
CA ASP A 72 15.78 -53.85 -8.52
C ASP A 72 16.18 -54.28 -9.95
N CYS A 73 17.47 -54.15 -10.32
CA CYS A 73 17.95 -54.51 -11.64
C CYS A 73 17.92 -56.03 -11.88
N THR A 74 17.19 -56.47 -12.90
CA THR A 74 17.10 -57.88 -13.31
C THR A 74 18.28 -58.35 -14.16
N VAL A 75 19.05 -57.42 -14.74
CA VAL A 75 20.21 -57.71 -15.60
C VAL A 75 21.49 -57.95 -14.78
N HIS A 76 21.67 -57.18 -13.70
CA HIS A 76 22.85 -57.27 -12.83
C HIS A 76 22.41 -57.59 -11.40
N PRO A 77 22.78 -58.77 -10.84
CA PRO A 77 22.47 -59.14 -9.47
C PRO A 77 22.90 -58.06 -8.46
N PHE A 78 22.15 -57.95 -7.35
CA PHE A 78 22.39 -56.94 -6.33
C PHE A 78 22.58 -57.57 -4.94
N GLU A 79 23.64 -57.16 -4.25
CA GLU A 79 23.97 -57.61 -2.90
C GLU A 79 23.58 -56.53 -1.88
N ARG A 80 22.76 -56.89 -0.89
CA ARG A 80 22.27 -55.97 0.15
C ARG A 80 23.14 -56.02 1.39
N MET A 81 23.59 -54.86 1.86
CA MET A 81 24.30 -54.69 3.14
C MET A 81 23.98 -53.32 3.72
N GLU A 82 23.87 -53.26 5.06
CA GLU A 82 23.71 -52.00 5.77
C GLU A 82 25.02 -51.20 5.80
N CYS A 83 24.91 -49.89 5.65
CA CYS A 83 25.96 -48.88 5.86
C CYS A 83 27.33 -49.02 5.16
N ASP A 84 27.53 -49.92 4.19
CA ASP A 84 28.79 -50.00 3.45
C ASP A 84 28.90 -48.94 2.33
N THR A 85 29.60 -47.85 2.64
CA THR A 85 29.97 -46.81 1.66
C THR A 85 31.40 -46.98 1.11
N CYS A 86 32.18 -47.94 1.61
CA CYS A 86 33.63 -48.01 1.40
C CYS A 86 34.01 -48.32 -0.05
N SER A 87 33.34 -49.31 -0.66
CA SER A 87 33.60 -49.80 -2.02
C SER A 87 32.39 -50.54 -2.58
N PRO A 88 32.31 -50.80 -3.90
CA PRO A 88 31.25 -51.64 -4.45
C PRO A 88 31.24 -53.05 -3.85
N LEU A 89 30.07 -53.46 -3.33
CA LEU A 89 29.84 -54.82 -2.88
C LEU A 89 29.55 -55.72 -4.07
N GLY A 90 30.37 -56.76 -4.26
CA GLY A 90 30.22 -57.73 -5.34
C GLY A 90 30.06 -57.05 -6.70
N LYS A 91 28.90 -57.24 -7.33
CA LYS A 91 28.56 -56.65 -8.65
C LYS A 91 27.69 -55.39 -8.59
N ASN A 92 27.55 -54.74 -7.43
CA ASN A 92 26.71 -53.55 -7.29
C ASN A 92 27.16 -52.36 -8.16
N ALA A 93 28.44 -52.31 -8.58
CA ALA A 93 28.94 -51.33 -9.55
C ALA A 93 28.33 -51.48 -10.96
N ASP A 94 28.00 -52.69 -11.39
CA ASP A 94 27.52 -52.98 -12.74
C ASP A 94 26.13 -52.35 -12.96
N ILE A 95 25.89 -51.73 -14.11
CA ILE A 95 24.64 -51.03 -14.43
C ILE A 95 24.15 -51.37 -15.83
N CYS A 96 22.84 -51.50 -15.98
CA CYS A 96 22.22 -51.41 -17.31
C CYS A 96 21.90 -49.94 -17.64
N ASN A 97 21.57 -49.67 -18.90
CA ASN A 97 21.23 -48.33 -19.41
C ASN A 97 19.95 -47.69 -18.78
N GLN A 98 19.20 -48.43 -17.96
CA GLN A 98 17.98 -47.98 -17.28
C GLN A 98 18.11 -47.98 -15.75
N CYS A 99 19.28 -48.33 -15.20
CA CYS A 99 19.52 -48.22 -13.76
C CYS A 99 19.60 -46.74 -13.33
N TYR A 100 18.85 -46.36 -12.31
CA TYR A 100 19.06 -45.09 -11.61
C TYR A 100 19.70 -45.29 -10.23
N CYS A 101 20.49 -44.29 -9.83
CA CYS A 101 21.11 -44.20 -8.52
C CYS A 101 20.07 -43.83 -7.47
N TYR A 102 19.83 -44.71 -6.50
CA TYR A 102 18.82 -44.53 -5.47
C TYR A 102 19.01 -43.24 -4.65
N ILE A 103 20.26 -42.86 -4.34
CA ILE A 103 20.57 -41.65 -3.57
C ILE A 103 20.37 -40.36 -4.38
N CYS A 104 20.75 -40.35 -5.67
CA CYS A 104 20.77 -39.14 -6.49
C CYS A 104 19.50 -38.90 -7.32
N ASP A 105 18.64 -39.91 -7.48
CA ASP A 105 17.43 -39.85 -8.32
C ASP A 105 17.74 -39.49 -9.80
N LYS A 106 18.89 -39.98 -10.29
CA LYS A 106 19.42 -39.79 -11.65
C LYS A 106 19.95 -41.11 -12.20
N LEU A 107 20.16 -41.21 -13.51
CA LEU A 107 20.79 -42.38 -14.13
C LEU A 107 22.11 -42.73 -13.42
N ALA A 108 22.35 -44.01 -13.18
CA ALA A 108 23.51 -44.47 -12.43
C ALA A 108 24.83 -44.12 -13.16
N SER A 109 24.80 -44.07 -14.50
CA SER A 109 25.88 -43.58 -15.35
C SER A 109 26.22 -42.09 -15.19
N GLU A 110 25.29 -41.29 -14.66
CA GLU A 110 25.48 -39.86 -14.38
C GLU A 110 25.87 -39.59 -12.91
N CYS A 111 25.91 -40.62 -12.07
CA CYS A 111 26.20 -40.50 -10.66
C CYS A 111 27.72 -40.36 -10.42
N GLN A 112 28.18 -39.13 -10.16
CA GLN A 112 29.59 -38.84 -9.83
C GLN A 112 30.12 -39.63 -8.61
N ASN A 113 29.23 -40.06 -7.71
CA ASN A 113 29.55 -40.87 -6.54
C ASN A 113 29.25 -42.37 -6.74
N TRP A 114 29.10 -42.85 -7.97
CA TRP A 114 28.62 -44.22 -8.22
C TRP A 114 29.52 -45.26 -7.55
N THR A 115 30.82 -45.24 -7.86
CA THR A 115 31.85 -46.14 -7.30
C THR A 115 32.89 -45.42 -6.45
N THR A 116 32.59 -44.21 -5.96
CA THR A 116 33.56 -43.37 -5.24
C THR A 116 33.87 -43.96 -3.87
N PRO A 117 35.15 -44.25 -3.54
CA PRO A 117 35.50 -44.82 -2.25
C PRO A 117 35.01 -43.97 -1.06
N SER A 118 34.57 -44.65 0.00
CA SER A 118 33.92 -44.06 1.19
C SER A 118 32.57 -43.36 0.95
N LEU A 119 32.10 -43.26 -0.30
CA LEU A 119 30.82 -42.65 -0.69
C LEU A 119 30.10 -43.45 -1.80
N CYS A 120 30.26 -44.77 -1.87
CA CYS A 120 29.72 -45.58 -2.98
C CYS A 120 28.18 -45.59 -2.96
N HIS A 121 27.56 -44.87 -3.90
CA HIS A 121 26.10 -44.91 -4.07
C HIS A 121 25.62 -46.23 -4.71
N CYS A 122 26.54 -46.99 -5.31
CA CYS A 122 26.34 -48.32 -5.87
C CYS A 122 25.58 -49.29 -4.95
N ASN A 123 25.83 -49.24 -3.64
CA ASN A 123 25.32 -50.18 -2.63
C ASN A 123 23.95 -49.77 -2.07
N ALA A 124 23.40 -48.63 -2.47
CA ALA A 124 22.27 -48.02 -1.80
C ALA A 124 20.92 -48.65 -2.16
N HIS A 125 20.11 -49.00 -1.15
CA HIS A 125 18.83 -49.68 -1.34
C HIS A 125 17.70 -49.27 -0.36
N ASN A 126 16.45 -49.37 -0.81
CA ASN A 126 15.27 -48.92 -0.04
C ASN A 126 14.96 -49.70 1.26
N LYS A 127 15.57 -50.87 1.47
CA LYS A 127 15.36 -51.68 2.69
C LYS A 127 16.19 -51.20 3.89
N SER A 128 17.26 -50.44 3.65
CA SER A 128 18.09 -49.89 4.72
C SER A 128 17.53 -48.59 5.25
N LYS A 129 17.62 -48.38 6.57
CA LYS A 129 17.37 -47.07 7.17
C LYS A 129 18.48 -46.08 6.81
N PHE A 130 19.75 -46.50 6.92
CA PHE A 130 20.90 -45.67 6.58
C PHE A 130 20.82 -45.13 5.14
N TRP A 131 20.52 -45.98 4.15
CA TRP A 131 20.42 -45.53 2.77
C TRP A 131 19.18 -44.66 2.48
N LYS A 132 18.10 -44.80 3.26
CA LYS A 132 16.96 -43.86 3.23
C LYS A 132 17.37 -42.51 3.79
N ASP A 133 17.92 -42.47 5.00
CA ASP A 133 18.36 -41.22 5.64
C ASP A 133 19.39 -40.47 4.75
N GLN A 134 20.30 -41.20 4.08
CA GLN A 134 21.27 -40.65 3.13
C GLN A 134 20.62 -40.13 1.83
N ARG A 135 19.61 -40.83 1.28
CA ARG A 135 18.82 -40.36 0.13
C ARG A 135 18.05 -39.10 0.48
N ASP A 136 17.40 -39.09 1.63
CA ASP A 136 16.54 -37.99 2.06
C ASP A 136 17.37 -36.74 2.33
N PHE A 137 18.57 -36.89 2.91
CA PHE A 137 19.57 -35.83 3.01
C PHE A 137 20.02 -35.31 1.63
N ALA A 138 20.32 -36.20 0.68
CA ALA A 138 20.74 -35.82 -0.67
C ALA A 138 19.63 -35.08 -1.46
N LEU A 139 18.37 -35.50 -1.31
CA LEU A 139 17.21 -34.90 -1.97
C LEU A 139 16.81 -33.55 -1.37
N ALA A 140 16.92 -33.38 -0.06
CA ALA A 140 16.69 -32.09 0.59
C ALA A 140 17.86 -31.11 0.36
N GLY A 141 19.10 -31.61 0.26
CA GLY A 141 20.28 -30.80 -0.06
C GLY A 141 20.47 -29.63 0.91
N VAL A 142 20.60 -28.41 0.39
CA VAL A 142 20.73 -27.21 1.24
C VAL A 142 19.51 -26.98 2.15
N LEU A 143 18.33 -27.51 1.80
CA LEU A 143 17.10 -27.31 2.55
C LEU A 143 17.07 -28.06 3.89
N VAL A 144 17.95 -29.06 4.08
CA VAL A 144 18.10 -29.77 5.37
C VAL A 144 18.31 -28.80 6.52
N MET A 145 19.00 -27.67 6.30
CA MET A 145 19.27 -26.70 7.37
C MET A 145 18.01 -26.06 7.98
N PHE A 146 16.87 -26.09 7.29
CA PHE A 146 15.59 -25.55 7.76
C PHE A 146 14.75 -26.59 8.53
N ASN A 147 15.26 -27.82 8.72
CA ASN A 147 14.55 -28.94 9.34
C ASN A 147 13.21 -29.28 8.64
N LEU A 148 13.16 -29.11 7.33
CA LEU A 148 12.01 -29.48 6.48
C LEU A 148 11.97 -31.00 6.29
N GLU A 149 10.78 -31.57 6.28
CA GLU A 149 10.58 -32.96 5.87
C GLU A 149 10.46 -33.03 4.35
N LEU A 150 10.79 -34.16 3.71
CA LEU A 150 10.66 -34.31 2.25
C LEU A 150 9.23 -34.04 1.75
N THR A 151 8.23 -34.29 2.59
CA THR A 151 6.81 -33.99 2.35
C THR A 151 6.49 -32.49 2.36
N ASP A 152 7.27 -31.66 3.07
CA ASP A 152 7.16 -30.20 2.99
C ASP A 152 7.81 -29.66 1.69
N ILE A 153 8.81 -30.36 1.14
CA ILE A 153 9.69 -29.86 0.06
C ILE A 153 9.06 -30.06 -1.33
N ASP A 154 8.34 -29.04 -1.77
CA ASP A 154 7.81 -28.88 -3.12
C ASP A 154 8.80 -28.25 -4.12
N ALA A 155 8.34 -28.03 -5.36
CA ALA A 155 9.14 -27.43 -6.43
C ALA A 155 9.59 -25.99 -6.12
N ASP A 156 8.77 -25.20 -5.42
CA ASP A 156 9.09 -23.82 -5.06
C ASP A 156 10.24 -23.78 -4.03
N LEU A 157 10.19 -24.63 -3.01
CA LEU A 157 11.25 -24.75 -2.02
C LEU A 157 12.54 -25.28 -2.64
N ARG A 158 12.47 -26.26 -3.56
CA ARG A 158 13.63 -26.76 -4.32
C ARG A 158 14.26 -25.66 -5.18
N HIS A 159 13.46 -24.81 -5.82
CA HIS A 159 13.94 -23.65 -6.57
C HIS A 159 14.66 -22.64 -5.66
N GLY A 160 14.04 -22.25 -4.54
CA GLY A 160 14.68 -21.38 -3.55
C GLY A 160 15.98 -21.95 -2.97
N GLY A 161 16.03 -23.25 -2.72
CA GLY A 161 17.25 -23.95 -2.31
C GLY A 161 18.33 -23.95 -3.39
N SER A 162 17.96 -24.15 -4.64
CA SER A 162 18.89 -24.11 -5.79
C SER A 162 19.51 -22.71 -5.98
N LEU A 163 18.73 -21.65 -5.75
CA LEU A 163 19.24 -20.28 -5.74
C LEU A 163 20.13 -20.01 -4.52
N LEU A 164 19.75 -20.52 -3.34
CA LEU A 164 20.51 -20.35 -2.10
C LEU A 164 21.89 -21.01 -2.17
N ILE A 165 22.02 -22.22 -2.72
CA ILE A 165 23.34 -22.89 -2.82
C ILE A 165 24.31 -22.14 -3.75
N ASN A 166 23.82 -21.59 -4.87
CA ASN A 166 24.62 -20.74 -5.76
C ASN A 166 25.07 -19.46 -5.05
N PHE A 167 24.16 -18.82 -4.31
CA PHE A 167 24.48 -17.65 -3.50
C PHE A 167 25.53 -17.95 -2.41
N ILE A 168 25.44 -19.08 -1.71
CA ILE A 168 26.44 -19.48 -0.70
C ILE A 168 27.83 -19.62 -1.33
N HIS A 169 27.93 -20.21 -2.53
CA HIS A 169 29.20 -20.31 -3.25
C HIS A 169 29.76 -18.93 -3.64
N GLU A 170 28.95 -18.04 -4.22
CA GLU A 170 29.37 -16.67 -4.55
C GLU A 170 29.77 -15.87 -3.29
N LEU A 171 28.99 -16.01 -2.21
CA LEU A 171 29.19 -15.30 -0.96
C LEU A 171 30.49 -15.73 -0.28
N SER A 172 30.81 -17.03 -0.28
CA SER A 172 32.07 -17.54 0.24
C SER A 172 33.27 -16.91 -0.49
N VAL A 173 33.22 -16.83 -1.82
CA VAL A 173 34.30 -16.19 -2.61
C VAL A 173 34.45 -14.70 -2.25
N GLU A 174 33.35 -13.96 -2.16
CA GLU A 174 33.39 -12.52 -1.88
C GLU A 174 33.76 -12.20 -0.42
N TYR A 175 33.29 -13.01 0.53
CA TYR A 175 33.65 -12.89 1.95
C TYR A 175 35.12 -13.23 2.20
N ASN A 176 35.69 -14.20 1.47
CA ASN A 176 37.13 -14.45 1.53
C ASN A 176 37.96 -13.24 1.04
N LYS A 177 37.51 -12.50 0.01
CA LYS A 177 38.16 -11.24 -0.39
C LYS A 177 38.09 -10.20 0.73
N TYR A 178 36.94 -10.08 1.39
CA TYR A 178 36.78 -9.20 2.56
C TYR A 178 37.76 -9.59 3.69
N LEU A 179 37.94 -10.88 3.99
CA LEU A 179 38.86 -11.35 5.02
C LEU A 179 40.35 -11.13 4.69
N VAL A 180 40.73 -11.15 3.40
CA VAL A 180 42.11 -10.81 2.97
C VAL A 180 42.40 -9.31 3.16
N GLY A 181 41.41 -8.46 2.92
CA GLY A 181 41.51 -7.01 3.07
C GLY A 181 42.35 -6.31 2.00
N GLU A 182 42.17 -4.99 1.88
CA GLU A 182 42.95 -4.15 0.95
C GLU A 182 44.16 -3.55 1.66
N ARG A 183 45.37 -3.76 1.10
CA ARG A 183 46.60 -3.16 1.62
C ARG A 183 46.73 -1.72 1.13
N MET A 184 46.54 -0.76 2.02
CA MET A 184 46.59 0.67 1.72
C MET A 184 47.90 1.32 2.21
N PRO A 185 48.44 2.32 1.48
CA PRO A 185 49.52 3.15 2.01
C PRO A 185 49.05 3.94 3.24
N PRO A 186 49.92 4.14 4.25
CA PRO A 186 49.55 4.85 5.48
C PRO A 186 49.26 6.32 5.16
N LYS A 187 48.13 6.84 5.64
CA LYS A 187 47.70 8.21 5.29
C LYS A 187 48.58 9.30 5.91
N ARG A 188 49.18 9.10 7.10
CA ARG A 188 50.03 10.09 7.80
C ARG A 188 51.04 9.44 8.78
N HIS A 189 52.22 9.07 8.29
CA HIS A 189 53.40 8.85 9.14
C HIS A 189 54.62 9.57 8.55
N GLU A 190 55.33 10.31 9.39
CA GLU A 190 56.63 10.88 9.03
C GLU A 190 57.68 9.77 8.96
N CYS A 191 58.59 9.87 7.99
CA CYS A 191 59.67 8.91 7.84
C CYS A 191 60.74 9.14 8.93
N PHE A 192 60.93 8.16 9.82
CA PHE A 192 62.02 8.16 10.80
C PHE A 192 63.32 7.54 10.26
N CYS A 193 63.31 6.95 9.05
CA CYS A 193 64.54 6.50 8.41
C CYS A 193 65.43 7.69 8.01
N LEU A 194 66.74 7.47 7.98
CA LEU A 194 67.73 8.40 7.44
C LEU A 194 68.05 8.01 5.99
N PRO A 195 67.96 8.92 5.00
CA PRO A 195 67.45 10.29 5.10
C PRO A 195 65.92 10.36 5.22
N LYS A 196 65.41 11.39 5.92
CA LYS A 196 63.96 11.61 6.10
C LYS A 196 63.31 12.02 4.78
N LEU A 197 62.65 11.08 4.12
CA LEU A 197 61.89 11.31 2.88
C LEU A 197 60.43 11.70 3.17
N PRO A 198 59.75 12.45 2.28
CA PRO A 198 58.33 12.76 2.40
C PRO A 198 57.46 11.49 2.52
N PRO A 199 56.27 11.58 3.15
CA PRO A 199 55.34 10.46 3.28
C PRO A 199 55.12 9.72 1.94
N GLY A 200 55.24 8.39 1.97
CA GLY A 200 55.10 7.53 0.80
C GLY A 200 56.33 7.41 -0.13
N ARG A 201 57.39 8.20 0.06
CA ARG A 201 58.62 8.14 -0.79
C ARG A 201 59.74 7.23 -0.26
N CYS A 202 59.71 6.82 1.01
CA CYS A 202 60.66 5.84 1.55
C CYS A 202 60.15 4.40 1.33
N SER A 203 60.92 3.56 0.63
CA SER A 203 60.61 2.14 0.40
C SER A 203 60.52 1.31 1.70
N THR A 204 61.40 1.60 2.67
CA THR A 204 61.44 0.92 3.98
C THR A 204 60.23 1.27 4.85
N CYS A 205 59.82 2.54 4.93
CA CYS A 205 58.58 2.92 5.63
C CYS A 205 57.32 2.45 4.86
N LYS A 206 57.33 2.50 3.53
CA LYS A 206 56.20 2.04 2.69
C LYS A 206 55.91 0.56 2.89
N SER A 207 56.92 -0.28 3.10
CA SER A 207 56.74 -1.71 3.39
C SER A 207 56.36 -1.99 4.84
N ARG A 208 56.89 -1.23 5.81
CA ARG A 208 56.64 -1.44 7.26
C ARG A 208 55.30 -0.87 7.77
N HIS A 209 54.67 0.06 7.05
CA HIS A 209 53.45 0.75 7.49
C HIS A 209 52.24 0.53 6.55
N MET A 210 52.16 -0.61 5.86
CA MET A 210 50.95 -0.95 5.10
C MET A 210 49.79 -1.26 6.06
N GLU A 211 48.73 -0.46 6.01
CA GLU A 211 47.50 -0.71 6.78
C GLU A 211 46.57 -1.62 5.97
N VAL A 212 46.01 -2.66 6.59
CA VAL A 212 45.00 -3.50 5.95
C VAL A 212 43.62 -2.96 6.28
N VAL A 213 42.86 -2.59 5.25
CA VAL A 213 41.51 -2.04 5.35
C VAL A 213 40.50 -3.07 4.84
N TYR A 214 39.60 -3.51 5.72
CA TYR A 214 38.63 -4.55 5.40
C TYR A 214 37.30 -3.91 4.97
N LYS A 215 37.03 -3.86 3.67
CA LYS A 215 35.80 -3.24 3.12
C LYS A 215 34.72 -4.28 2.84
N TYR A 216 33.62 -4.21 3.59
CA TYR A 216 32.48 -5.13 3.43
C TYR A 216 31.59 -4.84 2.21
N SER A 217 31.90 -3.81 1.41
CA SER A 217 31.04 -3.30 0.35
C SER A 217 30.77 -4.29 -0.79
N GLY A 218 31.74 -5.15 -1.12
CA GLY A 218 31.55 -6.22 -2.10
C GLY A 218 30.51 -7.25 -1.65
N VAL A 219 30.66 -7.74 -0.41
CA VAL A 219 29.71 -8.63 0.26
C VAL A 219 28.33 -7.97 0.36
N PHE A 220 28.25 -6.71 0.79
CA PHE A 220 26.98 -5.98 0.87
C PHE A 220 26.27 -5.87 -0.50
N ALA A 221 27.00 -5.58 -1.57
CA ALA A 221 26.44 -5.49 -2.92
C ALA A 221 25.94 -6.85 -3.43
N LEU A 222 26.71 -7.92 -3.19
CA LEU A 222 26.33 -9.29 -3.54
C LEU A 222 25.05 -9.74 -2.80
N VAL A 223 25.00 -9.57 -1.48
CA VAL A 223 23.79 -9.87 -0.69
C VAL A 223 22.63 -9.02 -1.17
N THR A 224 22.82 -7.71 -1.39
CA THR A 224 21.76 -6.83 -1.91
C THR A 224 21.20 -7.31 -3.26
N ARG A 225 22.06 -7.79 -4.18
CA ARG A 225 21.63 -8.38 -5.46
C ARG A 225 20.77 -9.64 -5.24
N PHE A 226 21.18 -10.53 -4.34
CA PHE A 226 20.41 -11.74 -4.01
C PHE A 226 19.06 -11.41 -3.36
N LEU A 227 19.01 -10.43 -2.45
CA LEU A 227 17.74 -9.97 -1.86
C LEU A 227 16.82 -9.30 -2.91
N ASN A 228 17.38 -8.55 -3.86
CA ASN A 228 16.61 -8.01 -5.00
C ASN A 228 16.02 -9.11 -5.90
N GLN A 229 16.65 -10.29 -5.98
CA GLN A 229 16.11 -11.44 -6.67
C GLN A 229 15.01 -12.10 -5.83
N ALA A 230 15.26 -12.36 -4.54
CA ALA A 230 14.28 -12.95 -3.63
C ALA A 230 12.94 -12.19 -3.60
N GLU A 231 12.96 -10.86 -3.71
CA GLU A 231 11.74 -10.01 -3.80
C GLU A 231 10.92 -10.22 -5.10
N ARG A 232 11.39 -11.03 -6.05
CA ARG A 232 10.73 -11.36 -7.33
C ARG A 232 10.33 -12.84 -7.44
N GLU A 233 10.84 -13.70 -6.56
CA GLU A 233 10.52 -15.13 -6.55
C GLU A 233 9.17 -15.38 -5.86
N ASN A 234 8.65 -16.62 -5.98
CA ASN A 234 7.45 -17.01 -5.24
C ASN A 234 7.69 -16.98 -3.70
N PRO A 235 6.63 -16.88 -2.86
CA PRO A 235 6.80 -16.70 -1.42
C PRO A 235 7.58 -17.79 -0.68
N LYS A 236 7.52 -19.05 -1.14
CA LYS A 236 8.23 -20.17 -0.51
C LYS A 236 9.73 -20.13 -0.84
N ALA A 237 10.06 -19.93 -2.12
CA ALA A 237 11.43 -19.76 -2.59
C ALA A 237 12.08 -18.52 -1.93
N ALA A 238 11.38 -17.39 -1.96
CA ALA A 238 11.84 -16.14 -1.36
C ALA A 238 12.11 -16.29 0.14
N ALA A 239 11.24 -16.98 0.89
CA ALA A 239 11.43 -17.20 2.33
C ALA A 239 12.72 -18.00 2.62
N VAL A 240 12.97 -19.08 1.88
CA VAL A 240 14.21 -19.86 1.94
C VAL A 240 15.44 -19.00 1.64
N MET A 241 15.39 -18.20 0.58
CA MET A 241 16.49 -17.29 0.21
C MET A 241 16.77 -16.25 1.30
N PHE A 242 15.74 -15.59 1.83
CA PHE A 242 15.85 -14.60 2.89
C PHE A 242 16.43 -15.19 4.18
N LEU A 243 15.89 -16.33 4.63
CA LEU A 243 16.33 -17.01 5.86
C LEU A 243 17.76 -17.55 5.72
N GLY A 244 18.09 -18.15 4.58
CA GLY A 244 19.45 -18.60 4.27
C GLY A 244 20.44 -17.43 4.25
N ALA A 245 20.11 -16.34 3.57
CA ALA A 245 20.95 -15.13 3.57
C ALA A 245 21.16 -14.56 4.99
N ALA A 246 20.13 -14.54 5.84
CA ALA A 246 20.25 -14.10 7.23
C ALA A 246 21.21 -14.98 8.05
N LYS A 247 21.15 -16.30 7.86
CA LYS A 247 22.06 -17.25 8.52
C LYS A 247 23.50 -17.00 8.11
N GLU A 248 23.79 -16.92 6.81
CA GLU A 248 25.17 -16.77 6.33
C GLU A 248 25.80 -15.44 6.79
N ILE A 249 25.09 -14.30 6.63
CA ILE A 249 25.65 -12.99 7.04
C ILE A 249 25.80 -12.85 8.56
N ALA A 250 25.05 -13.61 9.36
CA ALA A 250 25.20 -13.62 10.82
C ALA A 250 26.49 -14.31 11.27
N LEU A 251 27.06 -15.22 10.46
CA LEU A 251 28.33 -15.89 10.72
C LEU A 251 29.56 -15.02 10.39
N HIS A 252 29.38 -13.93 9.64
CA HIS A 252 30.47 -13.06 9.23
C HIS A 252 31.07 -12.29 10.42
N LYS A 253 32.41 -12.28 10.50
CA LYS A 253 33.18 -11.67 11.58
C LYS A 253 34.01 -10.50 11.04
N ASP A 254 34.16 -9.46 11.86
CA ASP A 254 35.03 -8.33 11.57
C ASP A 254 36.48 -8.70 11.96
N PRO A 255 37.42 -8.80 11.00
CA PRO A 255 38.82 -9.12 11.29
C PRO A 255 39.62 -7.90 11.81
N ALA A 256 39.02 -6.70 11.85
CA ALA A 256 39.68 -5.52 12.37
C ALA A 256 39.80 -5.56 13.91
N LEU A 257 41.03 -5.40 14.42
CA LEU A 257 41.32 -5.34 15.87
C LEU A 257 40.69 -4.11 16.56
N SER A 258 40.43 -3.04 15.80
CA SER A 258 39.76 -1.82 16.24
C SER A 258 38.62 -1.47 15.28
N TRP A 259 37.55 -0.86 15.79
CA TRP A 259 36.42 -0.47 14.95
C TRP A 259 36.83 0.58 13.93
N GLN A 260 36.59 0.30 12.64
CA GLN A 260 36.72 1.27 11.55
C GLN A 260 35.33 1.61 11.00
N ASN A 261 34.94 2.90 11.05
CA ASN A 261 33.73 3.37 10.38
C ASN A 261 34.08 3.78 8.94
N LEU A 262 33.92 2.83 8.01
CA LEU A 262 34.17 3.00 6.58
C LEU A 262 32.90 3.40 5.80
N GLY A 263 31.80 3.70 6.49
CA GLY A 263 30.49 3.98 5.91
C GLY A 263 29.51 2.80 5.99
N GLN A 264 28.25 3.05 5.63
CA GLN A 264 27.11 2.14 5.86
C GLN A 264 27.27 0.77 5.18
N THR A 265 27.81 0.72 3.96
CA THR A 265 27.95 -0.52 3.18
C THR A 265 29.30 -1.23 3.40
N ALA A 266 30.33 -0.48 3.79
CA ALA A 266 31.70 -1.00 3.94
C ALA A 266 32.05 -1.42 5.37
N SER A 267 31.31 -0.99 6.39
CA SER A 267 31.52 -1.39 7.78
C SER A 267 30.61 -2.57 8.13
N LEU A 268 31.15 -3.77 8.36
CA LEU A 268 30.38 -4.99 8.65
C LEU A 268 29.30 -4.77 9.74
N LYS A 269 29.69 -4.14 10.85
CA LYS A 269 28.83 -3.90 12.03
C LYS A 269 27.75 -2.81 11.83
N ILE A 270 27.67 -2.22 10.63
CA ILE A 270 26.55 -1.36 10.18
C ILE A 270 25.80 -2.05 9.02
N ALA A 271 26.55 -2.59 8.06
CA ALA A 271 26.05 -3.28 6.88
C ALA A 271 25.16 -4.49 7.21
N VAL A 272 25.59 -5.35 8.13
CA VAL A 272 24.84 -6.57 8.52
C VAL A 272 23.51 -6.22 9.19
N PRO A 273 23.42 -5.30 10.18
CA PRO A 273 22.14 -4.80 10.68
C PRO A 273 21.21 -4.23 9.60
N CYS A 274 21.73 -3.46 8.64
CA CYS A 274 20.91 -2.93 7.53
C CYS A 274 20.33 -4.06 6.64
N LEU A 275 21.13 -5.08 6.34
CA LEU A 275 20.68 -6.26 5.58
C LEU A 275 19.66 -7.08 6.38
N LEU A 276 19.91 -7.35 7.66
CA LEU A 276 18.96 -8.06 8.54
C LEU A 276 17.65 -7.29 8.72
N GLN A 277 17.68 -5.96 8.81
CA GLN A 277 16.46 -5.14 8.83
C GLN A 277 15.64 -5.33 7.55
N ARG A 278 16.27 -5.33 6.37
CA ARG A 278 15.57 -5.59 5.10
C ARG A 278 14.98 -7.00 5.08
N ILE A 279 15.79 -8.02 5.41
CA ILE A 279 15.38 -9.43 5.43
C ILE A 279 14.18 -9.64 6.37
N THR A 280 14.30 -9.20 7.63
CA THR A 280 13.23 -9.36 8.62
C THR A 280 11.98 -8.56 8.26
N THR A 281 12.11 -7.39 7.65
CA THR A 281 10.96 -6.60 7.15
C THR A 281 10.18 -7.35 6.07
N GLN A 282 10.87 -7.95 5.08
CA GLN A 282 10.21 -8.71 4.02
C GLN A 282 9.59 -10.01 4.56
N LEU A 283 10.32 -10.77 5.37
CA LEU A 283 9.79 -11.98 6.02
C LEU A 283 8.56 -11.66 6.89
N GLN A 284 8.58 -10.60 7.71
CA GLN A 284 7.43 -10.13 8.48
C GLN A 284 6.20 -9.87 7.60
N ARG A 285 6.38 -9.19 6.45
CA ARG A 285 5.29 -8.94 5.50
C ARG A 285 4.79 -10.23 4.87
N MET A 286 5.68 -11.11 4.41
CA MET A 286 5.34 -12.38 3.78
C MET A 286 4.54 -13.30 4.72
N LEU A 287 4.94 -13.42 5.99
CA LEU A 287 4.25 -14.21 7.02
C LEU A 287 2.81 -13.72 7.31
N VAL A 288 2.47 -12.49 6.92
CA VAL A 288 1.12 -11.92 7.04
C VAL A 288 0.34 -12.03 5.72
N LEU A 289 0.99 -11.66 4.62
CA LEU A 289 0.38 -11.55 3.30
C LEU A 289 0.13 -12.91 2.64
N CYS A 290 1.09 -13.83 2.75
CA CYS A 290 1.06 -15.14 2.09
C CYS A 290 0.42 -16.19 2.99
N ASP A 291 -0.26 -17.16 2.38
CA ASP A 291 -0.94 -18.24 3.10
C ASP A 291 -0.03 -19.49 3.13
N PHE A 292 0.96 -19.49 4.04
CA PHE A 292 1.86 -20.62 4.25
C PHE A 292 1.17 -21.77 5.03
N PRO A 293 1.48 -23.05 4.74
CA PRO A 293 1.14 -24.16 5.62
C PRO A 293 1.67 -23.93 7.04
N LYS A 294 0.90 -24.34 8.05
CA LYS A 294 1.24 -24.08 9.47
C LYS A 294 2.57 -24.71 9.88
N SER A 295 2.86 -25.94 9.43
CA SER A 295 4.15 -26.60 9.65
C SER A 295 5.31 -25.76 9.12
N LEU A 296 5.20 -25.29 7.87
CA LEU A 296 6.22 -24.50 7.19
C LEU A 296 6.42 -23.12 7.86
N TYR A 297 5.33 -22.45 8.26
CA TYR A 297 5.37 -21.21 9.03
C TYR A 297 6.16 -21.38 10.33
N GLU A 298 5.84 -22.41 11.11
CA GLU A 298 6.50 -22.70 12.39
C GLU A 298 7.98 -23.06 12.18
N LYS A 299 8.31 -23.89 11.18
CA LYS A 299 9.70 -24.22 10.81
C LYS A 299 10.52 -22.99 10.41
N PHE A 300 9.96 -22.06 9.63
CA PHE A 300 10.62 -20.80 9.25
C PHE A 300 10.90 -19.87 10.45
N VAL A 301 9.93 -19.71 11.35
CA VAL A 301 10.10 -18.89 12.56
C VAL A 301 11.13 -19.51 13.50
N ASN A 302 11.03 -20.82 13.75
CA ASN A 302 11.98 -21.57 14.59
C ASN A 302 13.40 -21.55 14.02
N PHE A 303 13.56 -21.72 12.70
CA PHE A 303 14.87 -21.63 12.05
C PHE A 303 15.50 -20.26 12.30
N PHE A 304 14.78 -19.16 12.10
CA PHE A 304 15.33 -17.82 12.32
C PHE A 304 15.73 -17.59 13.78
N GLN A 305 14.92 -18.05 14.73
CA GLN A 305 15.24 -18.00 16.17
C GLN A 305 16.48 -18.82 16.54
N SER A 306 16.82 -19.86 15.77
CA SER A 306 18.03 -20.67 15.97
C SER A 306 19.32 -20.03 15.44
N ILE A 307 19.23 -18.95 14.65
CA ILE A 307 20.41 -18.28 14.10
C ILE A 307 21.20 -17.62 15.23
N SER A 308 22.48 -17.98 15.34
CA SER A 308 23.42 -17.36 16.29
C SER A 308 23.79 -15.94 15.84
N LEU A 309 22.93 -14.97 16.15
CA LEU A 309 23.13 -13.56 15.81
C LEU A 309 24.33 -12.96 16.57
N PRO A 310 25.14 -12.10 15.95
CA PRO A 310 26.19 -11.36 16.65
C PRO A 310 25.59 -10.26 17.53
N CYS A 311 26.34 -9.78 18.53
CA CYS A 311 25.83 -8.87 19.56
C CYS A 311 25.18 -7.58 19.04
N HIS A 312 25.72 -7.02 17.95
CA HIS A 312 25.20 -5.82 17.27
C HIS A 312 23.91 -6.09 16.46
N CYS A 313 23.44 -7.34 16.44
CA CYS A 313 22.22 -7.80 15.77
C CYS A 313 21.21 -8.45 16.74
N PHE A 314 21.47 -8.51 18.06
CA PHE A 314 20.55 -9.16 19.02
C PHE A 314 19.13 -8.56 19.05
N GLY A 315 18.96 -7.31 18.62
CA GLY A 315 17.63 -6.69 18.45
C GLY A 315 16.72 -7.43 17.46
N PHE A 316 17.28 -8.24 16.55
CA PHE A 316 16.50 -9.00 15.57
C PHE A 316 15.97 -10.35 16.08
N SER A 317 16.44 -10.87 17.22
CA SER A 317 16.18 -12.26 17.65
C SER A 317 14.69 -12.63 17.73
N ASN A 318 13.82 -11.65 17.99
CA ASN A 318 12.36 -11.81 18.08
C ASN A 318 11.59 -11.18 16.90
N SER A 319 12.28 -10.76 15.83
CA SER A 319 11.64 -10.05 14.72
C SER A 319 10.62 -10.88 13.95
N LEU A 320 10.73 -12.21 13.91
CA LEU A 320 9.75 -13.08 13.25
C LEU A 320 8.65 -13.60 14.20
N ASN A 321 8.53 -13.04 15.42
CA ASN A 321 7.44 -13.37 16.35
C ASN A 321 6.13 -12.66 15.94
N VAL A 322 5.73 -12.87 14.69
CA VAL A 322 4.50 -12.35 14.09
C VAL A 322 3.32 -13.11 14.65
N VAL A 323 2.27 -12.38 15.06
CA VAL A 323 1.03 -12.97 15.57
C VAL A 323 0.30 -13.67 14.40
N PRO A 324 -0.03 -14.97 14.46
CA PRO A 324 -0.75 -15.61 13.36
C PRO A 324 -2.22 -15.16 13.31
N TRP A 325 -2.87 -15.31 12.15
CA TRP A 325 -4.26 -14.83 11.93
C TRP A 325 -5.31 -15.53 12.82
N ASP A 326 -5.04 -16.75 13.27
CA ASP A 326 -5.86 -17.55 14.19
C ASP A 326 -5.62 -17.20 15.68
N HIS A 327 -4.68 -16.31 15.99
CA HIS A 327 -4.36 -15.96 17.37
C HIS A 327 -5.53 -15.23 18.07
N VAL A 328 -6.02 -15.83 19.16
CA VAL A 328 -7.22 -15.41 19.91
C VAL A 328 -7.31 -13.90 20.17
N LEU A 329 -6.21 -13.23 20.53
CA LEU A 329 -6.23 -11.78 20.79
C LEU A 329 -6.45 -10.96 19.51
N LEU A 330 -5.87 -11.36 18.39
CA LEU A 330 -6.09 -10.71 17.10
C LEU A 330 -7.50 -11.02 16.58
N THR A 331 -7.94 -12.28 16.63
CA THR A 331 -9.27 -12.68 16.17
C THR A 331 -10.40 -11.98 16.94
N THR A 332 -10.26 -11.80 18.26
CA THR A 332 -11.24 -11.07 19.09
C THR A 332 -11.27 -9.56 18.81
N VAL A 333 -10.11 -8.96 18.47
CA VAL A 333 -10.05 -7.57 17.96
C VAL A 333 -10.76 -7.45 16.62
N LEU A 334 -10.43 -8.30 15.64
CA LEU A 334 -11.02 -8.26 14.29
C LEU A 334 -12.54 -8.48 14.32
N LYS A 335 -13.03 -9.39 15.17
CA LYS A 335 -14.47 -9.62 15.40
C LYS A 335 -15.17 -8.50 16.20
N GLY A 336 -14.43 -7.50 16.71
CA GLY A 336 -14.99 -6.40 17.50
C GLY A 336 -15.33 -6.76 18.96
N GLN A 337 -15.01 -7.98 19.41
CA GLN A 337 -15.22 -8.45 20.78
C GLN A 337 -14.21 -7.84 21.76
N ASN A 338 -13.05 -7.40 21.27
CA ASN A 338 -12.03 -6.71 22.06
C ASN A 338 -11.63 -5.39 21.40
N VAL A 339 -12.30 -4.30 21.79
CA VAL A 339 -12.03 -2.95 21.23
C VAL A 339 -10.73 -2.31 21.75
N THR A 340 -10.12 -2.85 22.80
CA THR A 340 -8.92 -2.27 23.45
C THR A 340 -7.61 -2.93 23.04
N GLY A 341 -7.68 -4.08 22.37
CA GLY A 341 -6.50 -4.93 22.11
C GLY A 341 -5.85 -5.49 23.38
N GLN A 342 -6.50 -5.42 24.55
CA GLN A 342 -5.94 -5.85 25.84
C GLN A 342 -6.58 -7.17 26.31
N ARG A 343 -5.79 -8.08 26.86
CA ARG A 343 -6.28 -9.26 27.60
C ARG A 343 -5.50 -9.46 28.89
N THR A 344 -6.17 -9.85 29.97
CA THR A 344 -5.48 -10.28 31.20
C THR A 344 -5.15 -11.77 31.10
N GLN A 345 -3.88 -12.13 31.28
CA GLN A 345 -3.39 -13.50 31.29
C GLN A 345 -2.53 -13.72 32.54
N LYS A 346 -2.90 -14.69 33.39
CA LYS A 346 -2.22 -14.97 34.68
C LYS A 346 -1.97 -13.69 35.52
N GLY A 347 -2.98 -12.82 35.60
CA GLY A 347 -2.91 -11.54 36.33
C GLY A 347 -2.17 -10.39 35.61
N ARG A 348 -1.43 -10.64 34.52
CA ARG A 348 -0.71 -9.61 33.75
C ARG A 348 -1.55 -9.11 32.57
N LYS A 349 -1.47 -7.81 32.28
CA LYS A 349 -2.07 -7.21 31.08
C LYS A 349 -1.17 -7.44 29.86
N VAL A 350 -1.71 -8.09 28.84
CA VAL A 350 -1.09 -8.31 27.53
C VAL A 350 -1.81 -7.40 26.51
N PHE A 351 -1.07 -6.78 25.60
CA PHE A 351 -1.61 -5.93 24.54
C PHE A 351 -1.30 -6.52 23.16
N LEU A 352 -2.17 -6.29 22.18
CA LEU A 352 -1.89 -6.56 20.77
C LEU A 352 -0.84 -5.56 20.29
N TRP A 353 0.38 -6.06 20.10
CA TRP A 353 1.57 -5.25 19.88
C TRP A 353 2.35 -5.83 18.71
N GLU A 354 2.54 -5.05 17.66
CA GLU A 354 3.12 -5.53 16.39
C GLU A 354 4.09 -4.49 15.80
N THR A 355 5.02 -4.93 14.97
CA THR A 355 5.95 -4.03 14.25
C THR A 355 5.24 -3.35 13.08
N LEU A 356 5.67 -2.15 12.71
CA LEU A 356 5.03 -1.40 11.62
C LEU A 356 4.88 -2.19 10.29
N PRO A 357 5.88 -2.98 9.82
CA PRO A 357 5.72 -3.77 8.59
C PRO A 357 4.59 -4.81 8.68
N VAL A 358 4.39 -5.42 9.85
CA VAL A 358 3.28 -6.35 10.12
C VAL A 358 1.95 -5.60 10.08
N ILE A 359 1.87 -4.44 10.73
CA ILE A 359 0.65 -3.60 10.73
C ILE A 359 0.29 -3.16 9.30
N GLN A 360 1.27 -2.71 8.51
CA GLN A 360 1.10 -2.35 7.11
C GLN A 360 0.57 -3.54 6.29
N ALA A 361 1.19 -4.72 6.41
CA ALA A 361 0.76 -5.93 5.73
C ALA A 361 -0.65 -6.40 6.13
N ARG A 362 -1.06 -6.24 7.39
CA ARG A 362 -2.44 -6.54 7.82
C ARG A 362 -3.45 -5.58 7.21
N VAL A 363 -3.15 -4.28 7.24
CA VAL A 363 -4.02 -3.26 6.62
C VAL A 363 -4.16 -3.54 5.12
N GLU A 364 -3.06 -3.83 4.43
CA GLU A 364 -3.02 -4.21 3.01
C GLU A 364 -3.92 -5.42 2.72
N LYS A 365 -3.69 -6.58 3.36
CA LYS A 365 -4.50 -7.80 3.15
C LYS A 365 -5.98 -7.64 3.52
N LEU A 366 -6.32 -6.79 4.49
CA LEU A 366 -7.70 -6.50 4.85
C LEU A 366 -8.38 -5.50 3.89
N VAL A 367 -7.66 -4.47 3.42
CA VAL A 367 -8.14 -3.51 2.41
C VAL A 367 -8.36 -4.21 1.07
N ASP A 368 -7.46 -5.12 0.68
CA ASP A 368 -7.59 -5.93 -0.54
C ASP A 368 -8.80 -6.84 -0.52
N LYS A 369 -9.14 -7.40 0.65
CA LYS A 369 -10.37 -8.17 0.89
C LYS A 369 -11.61 -7.28 1.16
N THR A 370 -11.50 -5.96 1.05
CA THR A 370 -12.56 -4.96 1.37
C THR A 370 -13.11 -5.01 2.81
N ASN A 371 -12.38 -5.64 3.73
CA ASN A 371 -12.74 -5.83 5.14
C ASN A 371 -12.45 -4.56 5.97
N TYR A 372 -13.01 -3.42 5.56
CA TYR A 372 -12.72 -2.10 6.13
C TYR A 372 -13.13 -1.97 7.60
N LYS A 373 -14.18 -2.70 8.06
CA LYS A 373 -14.58 -2.70 9.48
C LYS A 373 -13.50 -3.33 10.37
N GLU A 374 -12.89 -4.41 9.88
CA GLU A 374 -11.80 -5.13 10.52
C GLU A 374 -10.53 -4.27 10.56
N VAL A 375 -10.21 -3.53 9.48
CA VAL A 375 -9.12 -2.54 9.45
C VAL A 375 -9.30 -1.48 10.55
N VAL A 376 -10.50 -0.91 10.68
CA VAL A 376 -10.79 0.13 11.69
C VAL A 376 -10.66 -0.43 13.11
N ARG A 377 -11.24 -1.61 13.39
CA ARG A 377 -11.11 -2.28 14.69
C ARG A 377 -9.65 -2.56 15.04
N TYR A 378 -8.89 -3.09 14.08
CA TYR A 378 -7.48 -3.40 14.24
C TYR A 378 -6.64 -2.16 14.52
N LEU A 379 -6.73 -1.11 13.70
CA LEU A 379 -5.95 0.13 13.87
C LEU A 379 -6.30 0.90 15.16
N ARG A 380 -7.55 0.79 15.65
CA ARG A 380 -7.96 1.33 16.96
C ARG A 380 -7.31 0.58 18.13
N ALA A 381 -7.09 -0.73 18.01
CA ALA A 381 -6.63 -1.61 19.09
C ALA A 381 -5.12 -1.91 19.12
N VAL A 382 -4.46 -1.99 17.96
CA VAL A 382 -3.04 -2.36 17.85
C VAL A 382 -2.12 -1.25 18.37
N LYS A 383 -1.01 -1.67 18.98
CA LYS A 383 0.09 -0.81 19.45
C LYS A 383 1.39 -1.14 18.69
N CYS A 384 2.27 -0.14 18.58
CA CYS A 384 3.53 -0.22 17.86
C CYS A 384 4.58 0.65 18.56
N ASN A 385 5.87 0.30 18.42
CA ASN A 385 6.98 1.19 18.76
C ASN A 385 7.02 2.44 17.87
N ASP A 386 6.70 2.29 16.58
CA ASP A 386 6.67 3.40 15.64
C ASP A 386 5.33 4.13 15.75
N SER A 387 5.30 5.11 16.66
CA SER A 387 4.15 5.99 16.89
C SER A 387 3.88 6.94 15.71
N GLN A 388 4.85 7.15 14.82
CA GLN A 388 4.69 7.98 13.63
C GLN A 388 3.95 7.19 12.56
N GLY A 389 4.51 6.07 12.10
CA GLY A 389 3.89 5.23 11.07
C GLY A 389 2.54 4.65 11.49
N LEU A 390 2.34 4.31 12.77
CA LEU A 390 1.02 3.90 13.26
C LEU A 390 0.00 5.05 13.25
N ARG A 391 0.43 6.30 13.49
CA ARG A 391 -0.46 7.46 13.40
C ARG A 391 -0.88 7.73 11.95
N ASP A 392 0.06 7.64 11.01
CA ASP A 392 -0.22 7.86 9.59
C ASP A 392 -1.19 6.80 9.03
N LEU A 393 -1.12 5.55 9.53
CA LEU A 393 -2.15 4.52 9.25
C LEU A 393 -3.49 4.82 9.94
N ARG A 394 -3.49 5.26 11.20
CA ARG A 394 -4.71 5.63 11.95
C ARG A 394 -5.43 6.84 11.35
N ASP A 395 -4.71 7.77 10.72
CA ASP A 395 -5.31 8.90 10.00
C ASP A 395 -6.12 8.48 8.76
N LYS A 396 -6.00 7.23 8.31
CA LYS A 396 -6.88 6.62 7.29
C LYS A 396 -8.17 5.99 7.87
N ILE A 397 -8.33 5.89 9.20
CA ILE A 397 -9.56 5.34 9.83
C ILE A 397 -10.85 6.03 9.34
N PRO A 398 -10.93 7.37 9.24
CA PRO A 398 -12.17 8.02 8.79
C PRO A 398 -12.51 7.68 7.33
N PHE A 399 -11.50 7.49 6.47
CA PHE A 399 -11.70 7.02 5.10
C PHE A 399 -12.27 5.60 5.07
N TYR A 400 -11.72 4.69 5.87
CA TYR A 400 -12.25 3.32 5.97
C TYR A 400 -13.66 3.28 6.57
N LEU A 401 -14.01 4.19 7.48
CA LEU A 401 -15.39 4.36 7.97
C LEU A 401 -16.36 4.81 6.86
N CYS A 402 -15.98 5.82 6.06
CA CYS A 402 -16.74 6.20 4.85
C CYS A 402 -16.92 5.03 3.88
N LYS A 403 -15.87 4.21 3.66
CA LYS A 403 -15.94 3.00 2.83
C LYS A 403 -16.97 1.98 3.33
N THR A 404 -17.23 1.94 4.64
CA THR A 404 -18.27 1.07 5.25
C THR A 404 -19.67 1.69 5.29
N GLY A 405 -19.83 2.92 4.79
CA GLY A 405 -21.09 3.68 4.86
C GLY A 405 -21.32 4.42 6.18
N ASP A 406 -20.39 4.34 7.14
CA ASP A 406 -20.52 4.97 8.45
C ASP A 406 -19.91 6.38 8.46
N PHE A 407 -20.61 7.29 7.80
CA PHE A 407 -20.19 8.69 7.66
C PHE A 407 -20.22 9.47 8.98
N LEU A 408 -21.03 9.04 9.96
CA LEU A 408 -21.12 9.71 11.25
C LEU A 408 -19.89 9.40 12.10
N ASP A 409 -19.55 8.13 12.29
CA ASP A 409 -18.32 7.74 12.98
C ASP A 409 -17.08 8.23 12.25
N ALA A 410 -17.10 8.30 10.90
CA ALA A 410 -16.02 8.92 10.13
C ALA A 410 -15.81 10.39 10.52
N ALA A 411 -16.88 11.20 10.50
CA ALA A 411 -16.80 12.61 10.86
C ALA A 411 -16.39 12.84 12.32
N HIS A 412 -16.83 11.98 13.24
CA HIS A 412 -16.36 11.98 14.62
C HIS A 412 -14.87 11.59 14.73
N SER A 413 -14.44 10.53 14.04
CA SER A 413 -13.06 10.03 14.07
C SER A 413 -12.03 10.99 13.46
N LEU A 414 -12.45 11.98 12.66
CA LEU A 414 -11.57 13.08 12.25
C LEU A 414 -11.22 14.01 13.42
N LEU A 415 -12.18 14.31 14.28
CA LEU A 415 -12.06 15.31 15.36
C LEU A 415 -11.55 14.71 16.68
N PHE A 416 -11.79 13.43 16.93
CA PHE A 416 -11.38 12.74 18.16
C PHE A 416 -10.26 11.74 17.87
N PRO A 417 -9.04 11.93 18.41
CA PRO A 417 -7.94 11.01 18.18
C PRO A 417 -8.17 9.67 18.87
N VAL A 418 -7.63 8.59 18.27
CA VAL A 418 -7.64 7.23 18.85
C VAL A 418 -6.78 7.13 20.11
N ASP A 419 -5.76 8.00 20.23
CA ASP A 419 -4.81 8.03 21.33
C ASP A 419 -4.77 9.45 21.90
N SER A 420 -4.91 9.60 23.22
CA SER A 420 -5.01 10.91 23.88
C SER A 420 -3.72 11.73 23.80
N LEU A 421 -2.59 11.10 23.48
CA LEU A 421 -1.30 11.76 23.29
C LEU A 421 -1.07 12.26 21.84
N ALA A 422 -1.94 11.87 20.89
CA ALA A 422 -1.84 12.30 19.50
C ALA A 422 -2.87 13.41 19.18
N GLY A 423 -2.46 14.42 18.40
CA GLY A 423 -3.41 15.40 17.86
C GLY A 423 -4.46 14.73 16.95
N CYS A 424 -5.68 15.27 16.92
CA CYS A 424 -6.77 14.78 16.04
C CYS A 424 -6.34 14.71 14.56
N THR A 425 -6.94 13.80 13.78
CA THR A 425 -6.66 13.65 12.35
C THR A 425 -6.99 14.93 11.57
N ALA A 426 -8.02 15.68 12.00
CA ALA A 426 -8.43 16.94 11.40
C ALA A 426 -7.30 17.97 11.27
N SER A 427 -6.35 18.03 12.22
CA SER A 427 -5.22 18.97 12.15
C SER A 427 -4.14 18.59 11.14
N ARG A 428 -4.28 17.43 10.46
CA ARG A 428 -3.33 16.91 9.46
C ARG A 428 -3.94 16.69 8.07
N ILE A 429 -5.27 16.77 7.90
CA ILE A 429 -5.86 16.62 6.57
C ILE A 429 -5.48 17.79 5.64
N THR A 430 -5.30 17.46 4.37
CA THR A 430 -5.02 18.43 3.30
C THR A 430 -6.30 19.08 2.76
N PRO A 431 -6.22 20.23 2.06
CA PRO A 431 -7.36 20.85 1.37
C PRO A 431 -8.11 19.90 0.42
N LEU A 432 -7.39 19.03 -0.28
CA LEU A 432 -7.98 18.00 -1.16
C LEU A 432 -8.75 16.95 -0.37
N GLN A 433 -8.18 16.44 0.74
CA GLN A 433 -8.88 15.48 1.60
C GLN A 433 -10.12 16.11 2.25
N PHE A 434 -10.06 17.39 2.65
CA PHE A 434 -11.21 18.12 3.17
C PHE A 434 -12.36 18.20 2.15
N GLU A 435 -12.07 18.62 0.92
CA GLU A 435 -13.04 18.63 -0.20
C GLU A 435 -13.67 17.23 -0.43
N VAL A 436 -12.83 16.20 -0.49
CA VAL A 436 -13.27 14.81 -0.71
C VAL A 436 -14.12 14.28 0.45
N TYR A 437 -13.74 14.52 1.71
CA TYR A 437 -14.53 14.10 2.88
C TYR A 437 -15.89 14.80 2.91
N LEU A 438 -15.95 16.12 2.71
CA LEU A 438 -17.22 16.84 2.67
C LEU A 438 -18.14 16.33 1.54
N LYS A 439 -17.56 15.98 0.38
CA LYS A 439 -18.29 15.38 -0.74
C LYS A 439 -18.81 13.98 -0.40
N MET A 440 -18.02 13.14 0.28
CA MET A 440 -18.48 11.84 0.78
C MET A 440 -19.66 12.01 1.73
N PHE A 441 -19.52 12.89 2.72
CA PHE A 441 -20.56 13.18 3.72
C PHE A 441 -21.85 13.74 3.09
N ARG A 442 -21.74 14.60 2.07
CA ARG A 442 -22.90 15.16 1.33
C ARG A 442 -23.64 14.15 0.48
N THR A 443 -22.96 13.11 -0.01
CA THR A 443 -23.47 12.24 -1.09
C THR A 443 -23.64 10.78 -0.71
N GLY A 444 -23.23 10.38 0.50
CA GLY A 444 -23.28 8.98 0.93
C GLY A 444 -22.43 8.04 0.07
N SER A 445 -21.50 8.62 -0.69
CA SER A 445 -20.78 7.95 -1.77
C SER A 445 -19.26 8.18 -1.65
N VAL A 446 -18.48 7.20 -2.08
CA VAL A 446 -17.02 7.18 -1.94
C VAL A 446 -16.35 6.84 -3.27
N PRO A 447 -15.14 7.32 -3.57
CA PRO A 447 -14.36 6.82 -4.71
C PRO A 447 -14.14 5.31 -4.55
N SER A 448 -14.14 4.55 -5.65
CA SER A 448 -13.94 3.10 -5.61
C SER A 448 -12.53 2.69 -5.19
N GLY A 449 -11.52 3.50 -5.52
CA GLY A 449 -10.10 3.24 -5.25
C GLY A 449 -9.71 3.17 -3.76
N LYS A 450 -8.48 2.71 -3.50
CA LYS A 450 -7.95 2.45 -2.15
C LYS A 450 -7.42 3.71 -1.46
N ASP A 451 -7.16 4.79 -2.20
CA ASP A 451 -6.72 6.09 -1.66
C ASP A 451 -7.52 7.29 -2.22
N PHE A 452 -7.31 8.48 -1.66
CA PHE A 452 -8.00 9.72 -2.01
C PHE A 452 -7.67 10.25 -3.42
N GLN A 453 -6.53 9.83 -3.98
CA GLN A 453 -6.06 10.29 -5.29
C GLN A 453 -6.55 9.40 -6.44
N ASP A 454 -7.15 8.26 -6.13
CA ASP A 454 -7.62 7.32 -7.15
C ASP A 454 -8.83 7.90 -7.89
N SER A 455 -8.69 8.12 -9.19
CA SER A 455 -9.71 8.68 -10.09
C SER A 455 -10.87 7.72 -10.42
N GLY A 456 -11.09 6.71 -9.59
CA GLY A 456 -12.11 5.69 -9.78
C GLY A 456 -13.55 6.23 -9.67
N PRO A 457 -14.55 5.51 -10.22
CA PRO A 457 -15.96 5.87 -10.10
C PRO A 457 -16.40 6.00 -8.64
N TRP A 458 -17.38 6.88 -8.40
CA TRP A 458 -17.98 7.06 -7.08
C TRP A 458 -19.10 6.05 -6.88
N VAL A 459 -19.09 5.36 -5.73
CA VAL A 459 -20.02 4.29 -5.36
C VAL A 459 -20.74 4.69 -4.07
N THR A 460 -22.07 4.58 -4.05
CA THR A 460 -22.88 4.84 -2.85
C THR A 460 -22.73 3.70 -1.85
N THR A 461 -22.34 4.01 -0.61
CA THR A 461 -22.09 3.03 0.46
C THR A 461 -23.00 3.20 1.68
N GLY A 462 -23.72 4.32 1.80
CA GLY A 462 -24.66 4.55 2.89
C GLY A 462 -25.46 5.84 2.75
N SER A 463 -26.23 6.20 3.79
CA SER A 463 -26.99 7.45 3.81
C SER A 463 -26.09 8.67 4.02
N PRO A 464 -26.26 9.77 3.27
CA PRO A 464 -25.55 11.03 3.53
C PRO A 464 -25.75 11.56 4.96
N LEU A 465 -24.82 12.38 5.44
CA LEU A 465 -25.02 13.16 6.66
C LEU A 465 -26.11 14.21 6.45
N LYS A 466 -26.95 14.40 7.49
CA LYS A 466 -27.92 15.51 7.53
C LYS A 466 -27.17 16.84 7.47
N ASP A 467 -27.70 17.81 6.73
CA ASP A 467 -27.03 19.08 6.40
C ASP A 467 -26.54 19.84 7.63
N GLY A 468 -27.33 19.87 8.72
CA GLY A 468 -26.90 20.45 10.00
C GLY A 468 -25.71 19.72 10.66
N VAL A 469 -25.60 18.40 10.51
CA VAL A 469 -24.41 17.66 10.96
C VAL A 469 -23.23 17.98 10.03
N LEU A 470 -23.45 18.02 8.72
CA LEU A 470 -22.42 18.34 7.73
C LEU A 470 -21.76 19.71 7.99
N ILE A 471 -22.54 20.79 8.11
CA ILE A 471 -22.01 22.14 8.36
C ILE A 471 -21.25 22.20 9.69
N LYS A 472 -21.81 21.62 10.76
CA LYS A 472 -21.18 21.55 12.09
C LYS A 472 -19.82 20.87 12.03
N GLN A 473 -19.71 19.72 11.36
CA GLN A 473 -18.44 19.00 11.29
C GLN A 473 -17.46 19.72 10.36
N ALA A 474 -17.90 20.27 9.22
CA ALA A 474 -17.07 21.04 8.31
C ALA A 474 -16.40 22.25 8.99
N LEU A 475 -17.19 23.05 9.72
CA LEU A 475 -16.67 24.19 10.48
C LEU A 475 -15.68 23.77 11.56
N LYS A 476 -15.94 22.66 12.26
CA LYS A 476 -14.99 22.11 13.25
C LYS A 476 -13.68 21.63 12.63
N LEU A 477 -13.71 21.02 11.44
CA LEU A 477 -12.49 20.65 10.70
C LEU A 477 -11.66 21.90 10.34
N LEU A 478 -12.32 22.97 9.86
CA LEU A 478 -11.68 24.26 9.57
C LEU A 478 -11.05 24.85 10.84
N TYR A 479 -11.79 24.96 11.95
CA TYR A 479 -11.28 25.53 13.21
C TYR A 479 -10.17 24.69 13.88
N ARG A 480 -10.03 23.41 13.53
CA ARG A 480 -8.96 22.53 14.06
C ARG A 480 -7.72 22.49 13.17
N ASN A 481 -7.71 23.17 12.02
CA ASN A 481 -6.61 23.16 11.08
C ASN A 481 -6.43 24.53 10.39
N LEU A 482 -5.46 25.30 10.86
CA LEU A 482 -5.18 26.65 10.38
C LEU A 482 -4.84 26.70 8.88
N LEU A 483 -4.27 25.62 8.32
CA LEU A 483 -3.96 25.52 6.89
C LEU A 483 -5.22 25.35 6.03
N LEU A 484 -6.29 24.74 6.56
CA LEU A 484 -7.59 24.72 5.89
C LEU A 484 -8.32 26.05 6.09
N TYR A 485 -8.29 26.58 7.32
CA TYR A 485 -8.98 27.82 7.69
C TYR A 485 -8.54 29.03 6.87
N ARG A 486 -7.24 29.15 6.57
CA ARG A 486 -6.69 30.23 5.76
C ARG A 486 -6.70 29.96 4.25
N ASN A 487 -7.16 28.79 3.81
CA ASN A 487 -7.15 28.41 2.41
C ASN A 487 -8.52 28.71 1.74
N PRO A 488 -8.57 29.59 0.73
CA PRO A 488 -9.84 29.96 0.09
C PRO A 488 -10.52 28.78 -0.60
N LYS A 489 -9.74 27.78 -1.06
CA LYS A 489 -10.31 26.57 -1.68
C LYS A 489 -11.13 25.75 -0.69
N CYS A 490 -10.80 25.79 0.61
CA CYS A 490 -11.58 25.05 1.61
C CYS A 490 -12.95 25.72 1.82
N TRP A 491 -12.99 27.05 1.90
CA TRP A 491 -14.24 27.81 1.99
C TRP A 491 -15.08 27.70 0.72
N SER A 492 -14.47 27.79 -0.48
CA SER A 492 -15.19 27.60 -1.74
C SER A 492 -15.76 26.19 -1.84
N SER A 493 -14.99 25.15 -1.47
CA SER A 493 -15.47 23.77 -1.41
C SER A 493 -16.66 23.61 -0.45
N LEU A 494 -16.61 24.22 0.73
CA LEU A 494 -17.73 24.20 1.68
C LEU A 494 -18.99 24.84 1.08
N ILE A 495 -18.90 26.04 0.50
CA ILE A 495 -20.05 26.72 -0.12
C ILE A 495 -20.62 25.86 -1.27
N MET A 496 -19.77 25.39 -2.19
CA MET A 496 -20.21 24.58 -3.33
C MET A 496 -20.93 23.30 -2.88
N ILE A 497 -20.46 22.64 -1.82
CA ILE A 497 -21.04 21.38 -1.32
C ILE A 497 -22.41 21.62 -0.66
N LEU A 498 -22.57 22.71 0.10
CA LEU A 498 -23.85 23.11 0.69
C LEU A 498 -24.85 23.54 -0.39
N GLY A 499 -24.38 24.32 -1.36
CA GLY A 499 -25.14 24.79 -2.53
C GLY A 499 -25.35 23.75 -3.63
N SER A 500 -24.99 22.47 -3.41
CA SER A 500 -25.17 21.38 -4.37
C SER A 500 -26.14 20.30 -3.90
N SER A 501 -26.65 19.51 -4.84
CA SER A 501 -27.41 18.29 -4.58
C SER A 501 -26.59 17.26 -3.81
N SER A 502 -27.28 16.39 -3.07
CA SER A 502 -26.72 15.16 -2.49
C SER A 502 -26.51 14.05 -3.53
N LEU A 503 -27.01 14.23 -4.76
CA LEU A 503 -26.80 13.30 -5.86
C LEU A 503 -25.57 13.70 -6.70
N LEU A 504 -24.71 12.72 -7.00
CA LEU A 504 -23.59 12.86 -7.92
C LEU A 504 -24.02 12.58 -9.35
N GLY A 505 -23.48 13.34 -10.30
CA GLY A 505 -23.57 13.03 -11.72
C GLY A 505 -22.76 11.78 -12.09
N ARG A 506 -23.03 11.17 -13.25
CA ARG A 506 -22.28 9.99 -13.75
C ARG A 506 -20.78 10.22 -13.90
N ASN A 507 -20.36 11.47 -14.03
CA ASN A 507 -18.98 11.95 -14.08
C ASN A 507 -18.36 12.21 -12.69
N GLY A 508 -19.08 11.92 -11.61
CA GLY A 508 -18.65 12.16 -10.24
C GLY A 508 -18.65 13.63 -9.80
N TYR A 509 -19.19 14.57 -10.59
CA TYR A 509 -19.35 15.96 -10.15
C TYR A 509 -20.64 16.17 -9.36
N LEU A 510 -20.63 17.19 -8.51
CA LEU A 510 -21.81 17.66 -7.79
C LEU A 510 -22.67 18.53 -8.72
N HIS A 511 -23.99 18.41 -8.62
CA HIS A 511 -24.93 19.27 -9.33
C HIS A 511 -25.25 20.51 -8.48
N PRO A 512 -24.88 21.73 -8.91
CA PRO A 512 -25.21 22.95 -8.16
C PRO A 512 -26.72 23.21 -8.17
N LEU A 513 -27.20 23.84 -7.11
CA LEU A 513 -28.59 24.24 -6.91
C LEU A 513 -28.71 25.77 -6.89
N SER A 514 -29.81 26.28 -7.41
CA SER A 514 -30.24 27.66 -7.19
C SER A 514 -31.34 27.63 -6.13
N LEU A 515 -30.98 27.98 -4.90
CA LEU A 515 -31.91 28.11 -3.79
C LEU A 515 -32.59 29.47 -3.86
N LYS A 516 -33.90 29.52 -3.58
CA LYS A 516 -34.63 30.79 -3.51
C LYS A 516 -34.16 31.58 -2.29
N GLU A 517 -34.13 32.90 -2.40
CA GLU A 517 -33.83 33.77 -1.27
C GLU A 517 -34.89 33.57 -0.16
N PRO A 518 -34.49 33.22 1.08
CA PRO A 518 -35.43 33.00 2.17
C PRO A 518 -35.99 34.34 2.70
N PRO A 519 -37.16 34.36 3.37
CA PRO A 519 -37.75 35.57 3.93
C PRO A 519 -36.81 36.32 4.89
N LEU A 520 -36.89 37.65 4.93
CA LEU A 520 -35.98 38.49 5.73
C LEU A 520 -35.96 38.11 7.22
N GLU A 521 -37.14 37.91 7.82
CA GLU A 521 -37.28 37.47 9.23
C GLU A 521 -36.54 36.15 9.52
N PHE A 522 -36.51 35.23 8.55
CA PHE A 522 -35.76 33.97 8.67
C PHE A 522 -34.25 34.22 8.57
N GLN A 523 -33.81 35.11 7.66
CA GLN A 523 -32.41 35.50 7.57
C GLN A 523 -31.93 36.10 8.90
N GLU A 524 -32.65 37.09 9.44
CA GLU A 524 -32.34 37.74 10.71
C GLU A 524 -32.32 36.76 11.89
N GLY A 525 -33.29 35.85 11.97
CA GLY A 525 -33.35 34.81 13.00
C GLY A 525 -32.16 33.83 12.95
N VAL A 526 -31.73 33.41 11.76
CA VAL A 526 -30.53 32.56 11.59
C VAL A 526 -29.26 33.34 11.94
N LEU A 527 -29.15 34.59 11.49
CA LEU A 527 -27.99 35.46 11.76
C LEU A 527 -27.79 35.68 13.26
N ALA A 528 -28.87 35.99 13.99
CA ALA A 528 -28.84 36.27 15.42
C ALA A 528 -28.33 35.07 16.25
N ALA A 529 -28.77 33.85 15.93
CA ALA A 529 -28.38 32.64 16.66
C ALA A 529 -26.99 32.12 16.30
N SER A 530 -26.51 32.43 15.09
CA SER A 530 -25.26 31.87 14.56
C SER A 530 -24.00 32.48 15.17
N SER A 531 -24.04 33.71 15.65
CA SER A 531 -22.88 34.39 16.27
C SER A 531 -22.31 33.60 17.45
N GLY A 532 -23.12 33.39 18.50
CA GLY A 532 -22.74 32.58 19.66
C GLY A 532 -22.48 31.12 19.31
N LEU A 533 -23.20 30.56 18.34
CA LEU A 533 -22.99 29.19 17.86
C LEU A 533 -21.59 28.99 17.24
N LEU A 534 -21.10 29.93 16.42
CA LEU A 534 -19.77 29.84 15.80
C LEU A 534 -18.65 29.89 16.84
N ASP A 535 -18.80 30.73 17.87
CA ASP A 535 -17.85 30.83 18.96
C ASP A 535 -17.88 29.57 19.86
N GLU A 536 -19.06 29.00 20.10
CA GLU A 536 -19.17 27.66 20.69
C GLU A 536 -18.46 26.61 19.82
N LEU A 537 -18.68 26.58 18.49
CA LEU A 537 -18.10 25.58 17.58
C LEU A 537 -16.57 25.56 17.59
N LYS A 538 -15.93 26.71 17.87
CA LYS A 538 -14.48 26.82 18.10
C LYS A 538 -14.06 26.21 19.45
N ALA A 539 -14.78 26.54 20.52
CA ALA A 539 -14.45 26.19 21.90
C ALA A 539 -14.86 24.77 22.33
N LYS A 540 -16.13 24.37 22.13
CA LYS A 540 -16.74 23.18 22.75
C LYS A 540 -16.67 21.93 21.85
N ALA A 541 -16.32 20.80 22.45
CA ALA A 541 -16.26 19.51 21.76
C ALA A 541 -17.63 19.01 21.26
N ASN A 542 -18.70 19.18 22.06
CA ASN A 542 -20.07 18.73 21.75
C ASN A 542 -21.06 19.89 21.81
N ILE A 543 -21.77 20.11 20.71
CA ILE A 543 -22.78 21.18 20.51
C ILE A 543 -23.91 20.62 19.64
N SER A 544 -25.15 20.93 19.98
CA SER A 544 -26.34 20.70 19.15
C SER A 544 -26.70 21.97 18.37
N LEU A 545 -27.05 21.83 17.09
CA LEU A 545 -27.65 22.95 16.36
C LEU A 545 -29.11 23.17 16.81
N PRO A 546 -29.59 24.42 16.93
CA PRO A 546 -30.98 24.69 17.29
C PRO A 546 -31.96 24.14 16.25
N SER A 547 -32.78 23.16 16.64
CA SER A 547 -33.73 22.48 15.74
C SER A 547 -34.77 23.41 15.13
N ALA A 548 -35.15 24.49 15.82
CA ALA A 548 -36.07 25.51 15.32
C ALA A 548 -35.55 26.27 14.09
N ILE A 549 -34.23 26.45 13.99
CA ILE A 549 -33.57 27.25 12.95
C ILE A 549 -33.21 26.37 11.75
N PHE A 550 -32.74 25.14 12.02
CA PHE A 550 -32.47 24.13 10.99
C PHE A 550 -33.74 23.32 10.66
N SER A 551 -34.86 24.04 10.46
CA SER A 551 -36.18 23.52 10.11
C SER A 551 -36.16 22.74 8.79
N PRO A 552 -36.97 21.66 8.62
CA PRO A 552 -36.94 20.81 7.43
C PRO A 552 -37.07 21.54 6.09
N HIS A 553 -37.76 22.68 6.04
CA HIS A 553 -38.10 23.37 4.79
C HIS A 553 -37.02 24.35 4.29
N LEU A 554 -36.17 24.90 5.16
CA LEU A 554 -35.15 25.91 4.82
C LEU A 554 -33.76 25.57 5.41
N HIS A 555 -33.49 24.28 5.60
CA HIS A 555 -32.26 23.80 6.24
C HIS A 555 -30.98 24.11 5.43
N ARG A 556 -31.08 24.25 4.11
CA ARG A 556 -29.92 24.52 3.23
C ARG A 556 -29.56 26.00 3.25
N GLU A 557 -30.58 26.83 3.19
CA GLU A 557 -30.54 28.27 3.32
C GLU A 557 -29.93 28.64 4.68
N ALA A 558 -30.39 28.02 5.77
CA ALA A 558 -29.80 28.17 7.10
C ALA A 558 -28.32 27.75 7.16
N CYS A 559 -27.93 26.64 6.49
CA CYS A 559 -26.53 26.22 6.42
C CYS A 559 -25.64 27.19 5.62
N LEU A 560 -26.17 27.80 4.54
CA LEU A 560 -25.45 28.82 3.78
C LEU A 560 -25.31 30.12 4.57
N ILE A 561 -26.34 30.56 5.31
CA ILE A 561 -26.26 31.76 6.17
C ILE A 561 -25.20 31.54 7.29
N LEU A 562 -25.20 30.37 7.93
CA LEU A 562 -24.18 30.01 8.92
C LEU A 562 -22.76 29.98 8.30
N ALA A 563 -22.63 29.48 7.06
CA ALA A 563 -21.34 29.51 6.34
C ALA A 563 -20.91 30.94 5.98
N VAL A 564 -21.84 31.82 5.59
CA VAL A 564 -21.59 33.26 5.34
C VAL A 564 -21.02 33.93 6.60
N GLN A 565 -21.60 33.72 7.77
CA GLN A 565 -21.09 34.29 9.01
C GLN A 565 -19.76 33.67 9.47
N ALA A 566 -19.55 32.37 9.22
CA ALA A 566 -18.25 31.74 9.45
C ALA A 566 -17.14 32.36 8.58
N ILE A 567 -17.46 32.69 7.32
CA ILE A 567 -16.55 33.39 6.40
C ILE A 567 -16.32 34.83 6.87
N GLN A 568 -17.35 35.55 7.32
CA GLN A 568 -17.19 36.89 7.91
C GLN A 568 -16.21 36.86 9.09
N GLN A 569 -16.40 35.95 10.05
CA GLN A 569 -15.44 35.76 11.16
C GLN A 569 -14.01 35.44 10.67
N MET A 570 -13.86 34.65 9.59
CA MET A 570 -12.56 34.38 8.99
C MET A 570 -11.92 35.63 8.38
N LEU A 571 -12.69 36.47 7.67
CA LEU A 571 -12.19 37.73 7.12
C LEU A 571 -11.79 38.70 8.24
N PHE A 572 -12.59 38.82 9.31
CA PHE A 572 -12.26 39.67 10.46
C PHE A 572 -10.95 39.28 11.16
N CYS A 573 -10.64 37.98 11.25
CA CYS A 573 -9.43 37.51 11.94
C CYS A 573 -8.20 37.31 11.03
N ASP A 574 -8.40 36.89 9.77
CA ASP A 574 -7.34 36.25 8.96
C ASP A 574 -7.26 36.74 7.50
N LEU A 575 -8.00 37.80 7.12
CA LEU A 575 -7.93 38.42 5.78
C LEU A 575 -6.49 38.66 5.25
N PRO A 576 -5.49 39.10 6.03
CA PRO A 576 -4.11 39.28 5.53
C PRO A 576 -3.43 38.01 5.02
N TYR A 577 -3.91 36.82 5.44
CA TYR A 577 -3.38 35.52 5.01
C TYR A 577 -4.14 34.93 3.81
N LEU A 578 -5.25 35.55 3.38
CA LEU A 578 -6.10 35.01 2.33
C LEU A 578 -5.50 35.27 0.94
N THR A 579 -5.27 34.19 0.19
CA THR A 579 -4.61 34.26 -1.14
C THR A 579 -5.56 34.60 -2.29
N SER A 580 -6.88 34.42 -2.12
CA SER A 580 -7.91 34.82 -3.07
C SER A 580 -9.24 34.99 -2.36
N PHE A 581 -10.02 36.00 -2.74
CA PHE A 581 -11.44 36.08 -2.36
C PHE A 581 -12.38 35.79 -3.52
N LEU A 582 -11.94 36.04 -4.76
CA LEU A 582 -12.75 35.75 -5.96
C LEU A 582 -13.16 34.28 -6.02
N GLU A 583 -12.30 33.36 -5.58
CA GLU A 583 -12.61 31.93 -5.52
C GLU A 583 -13.73 31.59 -4.53
N ILE A 584 -13.85 32.33 -3.42
CA ILE A 584 -14.95 32.20 -2.45
C ILE A 584 -16.23 32.82 -3.03
N ALA A 585 -16.13 33.98 -3.67
CA ALA A 585 -17.29 34.66 -4.27
C ALA A 585 -17.95 33.82 -5.39
N LEU A 586 -17.15 33.22 -6.28
CA LEU A 586 -17.64 32.38 -7.37
C LEU A 586 -18.27 31.07 -6.86
N ALA A 587 -17.87 30.58 -5.69
CA ALA A 587 -18.36 29.32 -5.11
C ALA A 587 -19.86 29.32 -4.78
N PHE A 588 -20.46 30.50 -4.56
CA PHE A 588 -21.90 30.64 -4.34
C PHE A 588 -22.73 30.26 -5.57
N GLY A 589 -22.13 30.29 -6.78
CA GLY A 589 -22.83 30.02 -8.03
C GLY A 589 -24.05 30.93 -8.17
N ASN A 590 -25.21 30.35 -8.48
CA ASN A 590 -26.47 31.08 -8.66
C ASN A 590 -27.13 31.51 -7.33
N ASN A 591 -26.50 31.29 -6.18
CA ASN A 591 -27.03 31.68 -4.86
C ASN A 591 -26.58 33.11 -4.50
N PHE A 592 -26.78 34.06 -5.42
CA PHE A 592 -26.32 35.44 -5.29
C PHE A 592 -26.88 36.16 -4.05
N TRP A 593 -28.05 35.75 -3.54
CA TRP A 593 -28.60 36.29 -2.29
C TRP A 593 -27.67 36.03 -1.09
N ALA A 594 -27.02 34.86 -1.02
CA ALA A 594 -26.10 34.53 0.07
C ALA A 594 -24.75 35.27 -0.07
N LEU A 595 -24.28 35.46 -1.31
CA LEU A 595 -23.12 36.32 -1.57
C LEU A 595 -23.42 37.79 -1.26
N LYS A 596 -24.62 38.28 -1.60
CA LYS A 596 -25.09 39.62 -1.21
C LYS A 596 -25.10 39.79 0.30
N LEU A 597 -25.66 38.82 1.04
CA LEU A 597 -25.67 38.82 2.49
C LEU A 597 -24.26 38.88 3.09
N LEU A 598 -23.29 38.17 2.49
CA LEU A 598 -21.88 38.28 2.86
C LEU A 598 -21.35 39.70 2.63
N LEU A 599 -21.52 40.26 1.43
CA LEU A 599 -20.99 41.57 1.04
C LEU A 599 -21.61 42.73 1.83
N ASP A 600 -22.91 42.70 2.09
CA ASP A 600 -23.63 43.76 2.81
C ASP A 600 -23.10 43.89 4.26
N HIS A 601 -22.79 42.78 4.94
CA HIS A 601 -22.19 42.80 6.28
C HIS A 601 -20.72 43.27 6.29
N LEU A 602 -19.96 43.06 5.22
CA LEU A 602 -18.60 43.61 5.12
C LEU A 602 -18.61 45.13 4.99
N SER A 603 -19.72 45.74 4.57
CA SER A 603 -19.83 47.19 4.37
C SER A 603 -19.76 48.01 5.66
N TYR A 604 -19.93 47.38 6.83
CA TYR A 604 -19.81 48.04 8.14
C TYR A 604 -18.35 48.23 8.60
N GLU A 605 -17.38 47.53 8.01
CA GLU A 605 -15.98 47.49 8.47
C GLU A 605 -14.99 47.87 7.35
N GLU A 606 -14.67 49.16 7.26
CA GLU A 606 -14.01 49.74 6.08
C GLU A 606 -12.67 49.10 5.72
N HIS A 607 -11.85 48.72 6.70
CA HIS A 607 -10.56 48.06 6.45
C HIS A 607 -10.74 46.68 5.81
N ILE A 608 -11.68 45.89 6.32
CA ILE A 608 -12.00 44.54 5.82
C ILE A 608 -12.61 44.63 4.43
N LEU A 609 -13.50 45.60 4.22
CA LEU A 609 -14.08 45.90 2.92
C LEU A 609 -13.00 46.25 1.90
N GLN A 610 -12.07 47.15 2.24
CA GLN A 610 -10.98 47.58 1.37
C GLN A 610 -10.06 46.40 1.02
N GLY A 611 -9.65 45.60 2.00
CA GLY A 611 -8.81 44.42 1.76
C GLY A 611 -9.52 43.38 0.87
N THR A 612 -10.81 43.13 1.11
CA THR A 612 -11.62 42.20 0.29
C THR A 612 -11.74 42.68 -1.15
N VAL A 613 -12.04 43.97 -1.37
CA VAL A 613 -12.08 44.59 -2.71
C VAL A 613 -10.72 44.46 -3.41
N ASN A 614 -9.62 44.76 -2.70
CA ASN A 614 -8.26 44.66 -3.25
C ASN A 614 -7.92 43.22 -3.67
N LEU A 615 -8.32 42.21 -2.89
CA LEU A 615 -8.15 40.80 -3.26
C LEU A 615 -8.93 40.47 -4.55
N ILE A 616 -10.20 40.84 -4.64
CA ILE A 616 -11.03 40.55 -5.83
C ILE A 616 -10.46 41.22 -7.09
N LEU A 617 -10.09 42.50 -7.01
CA LEU A 617 -9.52 43.24 -8.14
C LEU A 617 -8.19 42.63 -8.60
N ARG A 618 -7.32 42.26 -7.65
CA ARG A 618 -6.06 41.53 -7.94
C ARG A 618 -6.35 40.19 -8.64
N ASP A 619 -7.27 39.40 -8.09
CA ASP A 619 -7.61 38.09 -8.62
C ASP A 619 -8.20 38.18 -10.04
N LEU A 620 -9.10 39.12 -10.29
CA LEU A 620 -9.68 39.41 -11.61
C LEU A 620 -8.60 39.83 -12.62
N ASN A 621 -7.65 40.66 -12.20
CA ASN A 621 -6.55 41.11 -13.05
C ASN A 621 -5.60 39.96 -13.40
N CYS A 622 -5.16 39.19 -12.40
CA CYS A 622 -4.22 38.09 -12.57
C CYS A 622 -4.84 36.85 -13.26
N ARG A 623 -6.16 36.63 -13.15
CA ARG A 623 -6.86 35.46 -13.72
C ARG A 623 -7.77 35.82 -14.91
N ARG A 624 -7.56 36.97 -15.56
CA ARG A 624 -8.42 37.53 -16.64
C ARG A 624 -8.85 36.50 -17.69
N ALA A 625 -7.92 35.77 -18.29
CA ALA A 625 -8.21 34.77 -19.33
C ALA A 625 -9.07 33.59 -18.81
N THR A 626 -8.80 33.13 -17.59
CA THR A 626 -9.58 32.08 -16.92
C THR A 626 -11.02 32.56 -16.63
N MET A 627 -11.17 33.82 -16.22
CA MET A 627 -12.48 34.43 -15.97
C MET A 627 -13.32 34.57 -17.23
N LEU A 628 -12.73 35.03 -18.34
CA LEU A 628 -13.40 35.12 -19.63
C LEU A 628 -13.93 33.75 -20.09
N LYS A 629 -13.11 32.69 -19.96
CA LYS A 629 -13.52 31.30 -20.27
C LYS A 629 -14.61 30.78 -19.32
N LEU A 630 -14.53 31.12 -18.03
CA LEU A 630 -15.57 30.74 -17.05
C LEU A 630 -16.91 31.43 -17.38
N TRP A 631 -16.89 32.73 -17.65
CA TRP A 631 -18.08 33.50 -18.03
C TRP A 631 -18.69 33.02 -19.36
N GLN A 632 -17.88 32.61 -20.32
CA GLN A 632 -18.36 31.96 -21.54
C GLN A 632 -19.12 30.65 -21.26
N ASN A 633 -18.67 29.87 -20.28
CA ASN A 633 -19.33 28.62 -19.88
C ASN A 633 -20.60 28.84 -19.02
N LEU A 634 -20.61 29.89 -18.16
CA LEU A 634 -21.75 30.20 -17.28
C LEU A 634 -22.84 31.03 -17.98
N GLY A 635 -22.50 31.72 -19.07
CA GLY A 635 -23.43 32.46 -19.92
C GLY A 635 -23.83 33.84 -19.40
N PRO A 636 -24.58 34.61 -20.23
CA PRO A 636 -24.84 36.03 -19.98
C PRO A 636 -25.71 36.28 -18.74
N GLN A 637 -26.61 35.36 -18.38
CA GLN A 637 -27.47 35.50 -17.20
C GLN A 637 -26.63 35.60 -15.91
N TYR A 638 -25.72 34.63 -15.69
CA TYR A 638 -24.85 34.60 -14.52
C TYR A 638 -23.96 35.86 -14.44
N VAL A 639 -23.38 36.26 -15.57
CA VAL A 639 -22.51 37.44 -15.63
C VAL A 639 -23.30 38.72 -15.38
N GLY A 640 -24.53 38.80 -15.89
CA GLY A 640 -25.46 39.89 -15.63
C GLY A 640 -25.79 40.00 -14.14
N GLU A 641 -26.18 38.91 -13.49
CA GLU A 641 -26.46 38.87 -12.04
C GLU A 641 -25.23 39.25 -11.20
N PHE A 642 -24.04 38.73 -11.54
CA PHE A 642 -22.77 39.10 -10.92
C PHE A 642 -22.46 40.61 -11.05
N LEU A 643 -22.63 41.17 -12.25
CA LEU A 643 -22.43 42.60 -12.49
C LEU A 643 -23.45 43.46 -11.75
N CYS A 644 -24.74 43.09 -11.78
CA CYS A 644 -25.79 43.72 -11.00
C CYS A 644 -25.42 43.77 -9.51
N LEU A 645 -24.98 42.64 -8.92
CA LEU A 645 -24.65 42.56 -7.50
C LEU A 645 -23.62 43.60 -7.06
N PHE A 646 -22.51 43.72 -7.79
CA PHE A 646 -21.47 44.69 -7.44
C PHE A 646 -21.83 46.13 -7.81
N LEU A 647 -22.49 46.37 -8.95
CA LEU A 647 -22.87 47.72 -9.40
C LEU A 647 -23.98 48.32 -8.54
N THR A 648 -24.94 47.50 -8.08
CA THR A 648 -26.06 47.93 -7.22
C THR A 648 -25.66 48.08 -5.75
N CYS A 649 -24.47 47.59 -5.34
CA CYS A 649 -24.02 47.66 -3.95
C CYS A 649 -23.92 49.12 -3.48
N ARG A 650 -24.40 49.41 -2.25
CA ARG A 650 -24.43 50.76 -1.68
C ARG A 650 -23.04 51.39 -1.55
N HIS A 651 -22.00 50.58 -1.35
CA HIS A 651 -20.67 51.07 -1.06
C HIS A 651 -19.81 51.24 -2.34
N LYS A 652 -19.38 52.48 -2.61
CA LYS A 652 -18.59 52.84 -3.82
C LYS A 652 -17.37 51.93 -4.06
N LYS A 653 -16.68 51.49 -3.00
CA LYS A 653 -15.55 50.55 -3.11
C LYS A 653 -15.95 49.20 -3.74
N MET A 654 -17.12 48.65 -3.40
CA MET A 654 -17.62 47.40 -4.02
C MET A 654 -18.04 47.60 -5.47
N GLN A 655 -18.59 48.76 -5.82
CA GLN A 655 -18.93 49.11 -7.21
C GLN A 655 -17.70 49.06 -8.14
N SER A 656 -16.49 49.33 -7.62
CA SER A 656 -15.25 49.24 -8.39
C SER A 656 -14.98 47.84 -8.99
N ILE A 657 -15.45 46.77 -8.33
CA ILE A 657 -15.35 45.39 -8.84
C ILE A 657 -16.23 45.23 -10.08
N GLY A 658 -17.46 45.75 -10.04
CA GLY A 658 -18.37 45.77 -11.19
C GLY A 658 -17.76 46.55 -12.35
N LEU A 659 -17.28 47.77 -12.10
CA LEU A 659 -16.64 48.61 -13.11
C LEU A 659 -15.39 47.96 -13.74
N PHE A 660 -14.53 47.34 -12.92
CA PHE A 660 -13.34 46.63 -13.42
C PHE A 660 -13.73 45.40 -14.26
N THR A 661 -14.78 44.69 -13.86
CA THR A 661 -15.36 43.57 -14.63
C THR A 661 -15.90 44.06 -15.99
N LEU A 662 -16.57 45.21 -16.04
CA LEU A 662 -16.99 45.84 -17.30
C LEU A 662 -15.80 46.18 -18.19
N SER A 663 -14.70 46.72 -17.64
CA SER A 663 -13.47 47.01 -18.40
C SER A 663 -12.90 45.73 -19.02
N ILE A 664 -12.77 44.65 -18.25
CA ILE A 664 -12.31 43.35 -18.74
C ILE A 664 -13.17 42.85 -19.91
N ILE A 665 -14.50 42.91 -19.80
CA ILE A 665 -15.40 42.47 -20.88
C ILE A 665 -15.26 43.36 -22.10
N THR A 666 -15.20 44.69 -21.92
CA THR A 666 -15.05 45.68 -23.00
C THR A 666 -13.75 45.49 -23.79
N GLU A 667 -12.63 45.31 -23.09
CA GLU A 667 -11.31 45.07 -23.68
C GLU A 667 -11.25 43.73 -24.45
N ASN A 668 -12.15 42.79 -24.16
CA ASN A 668 -12.12 41.41 -24.67
C ASN A 668 -13.45 40.99 -25.34
N LEU A 669 -14.19 41.94 -25.93
CA LEU A 669 -15.47 41.67 -26.59
C LEU A 669 -15.41 40.59 -27.68
N HIS A 670 -14.27 40.49 -28.38
CA HIS A 670 -14.00 39.45 -29.37
C HIS A 670 -13.99 38.02 -28.77
N MET A 671 -13.76 37.88 -27.45
CA MET A 671 -13.88 36.63 -26.70
C MET A 671 -15.26 36.45 -26.04
N CYS A 672 -16.12 37.47 -26.09
CA CYS A 672 -17.39 37.53 -25.37
C CYS A 672 -18.60 37.67 -26.32
N PRO A 673 -18.85 36.73 -27.26
CA PRO A 673 -20.00 36.83 -28.18
C PRO A 673 -21.36 36.78 -27.46
N TRP A 674 -21.37 36.35 -26.20
CA TRP A 674 -22.53 36.38 -25.31
C TRP A 674 -22.81 37.77 -24.71
N ALA A 675 -21.86 38.71 -24.74
CA ALA A 675 -21.97 40.01 -24.06
C ALA A 675 -23.13 40.88 -24.57
N LYS A 676 -23.48 40.79 -25.86
CA LYS A 676 -24.66 41.46 -26.43
C LYS A 676 -25.96 41.17 -25.68
N HIS A 677 -26.09 39.96 -25.12
CA HIS A 677 -27.27 39.57 -24.35
C HIS A 677 -27.35 40.20 -22.94
N LEU A 678 -26.24 40.75 -22.43
CA LEU A 678 -26.26 41.55 -21.19
C LEU A 678 -27.09 42.82 -21.34
N CYS A 679 -27.20 43.38 -22.55
CA CYS A 679 -27.96 44.62 -22.78
C CYS A 679 -29.44 44.43 -22.40
N ASN A 680 -30.06 43.35 -22.86
CA ASN A 680 -31.45 43.01 -22.52
C ASN A 680 -31.61 42.74 -21.01
N PHE A 681 -30.63 42.05 -20.40
CA PHE A 681 -30.65 41.78 -18.96
C PHE A 681 -30.56 43.07 -18.13
N PHE A 682 -29.69 44.02 -18.48
CA PHE A 682 -29.55 45.30 -17.77
C PHE A 682 -30.75 46.23 -17.94
N HIS A 683 -31.44 46.19 -19.10
CA HIS A 683 -32.72 46.85 -19.27
C HIS A 683 -33.78 46.27 -18.32
N ASN A 684 -33.93 44.94 -18.28
CA ASN A 684 -34.88 44.26 -17.41
C ASN A 684 -34.57 44.45 -15.91
N ALA A 685 -33.29 44.54 -15.55
CA ALA A 685 -32.82 44.80 -14.18
C ALA A 685 -32.90 46.29 -13.77
N GLY A 686 -33.35 47.20 -14.65
CA GLY A 686 -33.50 48.62 -14.35
C GLY A 686 -32.17 49.38 -14.16
N LEU A 687 -31.04 48.83 -14.62
CA LEU A 687 -29.70 49.36 -14.34
C LEU A 687 -29.47 50.79 -14.85
N ARG A 688 -30.17 51.19 -15.91
CA ARG A 688 -30.19 52.55 -16.48
C ARG A 688 -30.85 53.61 -15.57
N HIS A 689 -31.55 53.19 -14.51
CA HIS A 689 -32.33 54.06 -13.62
C HIS A 689 -31.92 53.98 -12.14
N LEU A 690 -30.86 53.23 -11.82
CA LEU A 690 -30.35 53.12 -10.46
C LEU A 690 -29.59 54.39 -10.02
N PRO A 691 -29.62 54.75 -8.72
CA PRO A 691 -28.85 55.87 -8.16
C PRO A 691 -27.35 55.52 -8.02
N LEU A 692 -26.70 55.25 -9.15
CA LEU A 692 -25.26 55.07 -9.26
C LEU A 692 -24.58 56.44 -9.08
N GLY A 693 -23.40 56.45 -8.44
CA GLY A 693 -22.57 57.67 -8.40
C GLY A 693 -22.20 58.12 -9.83
N THR A 694 -22.05 59.43 -10.05
CA THR A 694 -21.87 60.02 -11.40
C THR A 694 -20.83 59.31 -12.27
N THR A 695 -19.68 58.93 -11.71
CA THR A 695 -18.62 58.17 -12.40
C THR A 695 -19.07 56.75 -12.79
N ALA A 696 -19.72 56.02 -11.87
CA ALA A 696 -20.21 54.67 -12.13
C ALA A 696 -21.36 54.68 -13.15
N HIS A 697 -22.26 55.64 -13.06
CA HIS A 697 -23.32 55.85 -14.06
C HIS A 697 -22.76 56.11 -15.46
N HIS A 698 -21.69 56.90 -15.57
CA HIS A 698 -21.03 57.18 -16.85
C HIS A 698 -20.44 55.92 -17.49
N GLU A 699 -19.64 55.14 -16.76
CA GLU A 699 -19.02 53.92 -17.30
C GLU A 699 -20.04 52.81 -17.60
N VAL A 700 -21.09 52.65 -16.78
CA VAL A 700 -22.21 51.73 -17.07
C VAL A 700 -22.96 52.16 -18.34
N SER A 701 -23.25 53.46 -18.49
CA SER A 701 -23.91 53.99 -19.70
C SER A 701 -23.06 53.79 -20.94
N LYS A 702 -21.76 54.05 -20.85
CA LYS A 702 -20.78 53.81 -21.92
C LYS A 702 -20.70 52.34 -22.31
N PHE A 703 -20.72 51.42 -21.34
CA PHE A 703 -20.78 49.98 -21.60
C PHE A 703 -22.07 49.56 -22.31
N ILE A 704 -23.24 50.01 -21.84
CA ILE A 704 -24.53 49.74 -22.49
C ILE A 704 -24.53 50.26 -23.93
N ASN A 705 -24.06 51.48 -24.17
CA ASN A 705 -23.96 52.08 -25.51
C ASN A 705 -22.96 51.35 -26.44
N ILE A 706 -22.02 50.56 -25.89
CA ILE A 706 -21.15 49.67 -26.67
C ILE A 706 -21.91 48.38 -27.00
N LEU A 707 -22.62 47.79 -26.04
CA LEU A 707 -23.43 46.58 -26.26
C LEU A 707 -24.61 46.80 -27.23
N GLU A 708 -25.22 47.98 -27.23
CA GLU A 708 -26.27 48.38 -28.18
C GLU A 708 -25.77 48.49 -29.64
N LYS A 709 -24.46 48.39 -29.87
CA LYS A 709 -23.81 48.45 -31.19
C LYS A 709 -23.20 47.11 -31.65
N LEU A 710 -23.41 46.03 -30.89
CA LEU A 710 -22.93 44.65 -31.14
C LEU A 710 -24.07 43.70 -31.58
#